data_AF-A0A536TU98-F1
#
_entry.id   AF-A0A536TU98-F1
#
_cell.length_a   1.000
_cell.length_b   1.000
_cell.length_c   1.000
_cell.angle_alpha   90.00
_cell.angle_beta   90.00
_cell.angle_gamma   90.00
#
_symmetry.space_group_name_H-M   'P 1'
#
loop_
_entity.id
_entity.type
_entity.pdbx_description
1 polymer ?
#
loop_
_entity_poly.entity_id
_entity_poly.type
_entity_poly.pdbx_seq_one_letter_code
_entity_poly.pdbx_strand_id
1 'polypeptide(L)'
;MNLRRRYREIVILAALLAAAMLVAVTGGRVELVDGFLYDLAIAITPFRPPPTPSKVVVVAIDEKSLASETLASTPRVLFGPYYAELLDGLFQGGAKAVGFDIIFNYTATRFAAIDPGYDDALLASLAKHRDRVVLARTATMTVAEPFAAAIFDPTRDAQRDEPLSIAYLELVPSEDGVQRWIYSNYPAADGTRLPTLAARLSEIAGGPGNAPPFLLAPTAPLESLPTYAIADVLSCIRSNPRAVRDRKRAPDRFLKWPSSPSARTDALGCGLQALGPSAPDSDTVPGVHIHAAAVGSLLGGTGTALVPWSARVAAATSAAVICAGLGLLLSPVVAVVALIGFLAALFAGSVVGVGAGNWLPVAVPGIAGLCALLGGQLARFFVEERRRLRMESAFGCYLAPEIVRQLSEEDIDLHLGGEVREISVMFADLSNFTAISDTMPPAELMELTNRYFKVIVEVIDKMGGYVDKFIGDAVMAMWGAPASAADSAAQALESAFLIEQRVSELRSAAQGDDLSKFDVKIGIGTGPAIVGNVGTPRRLSYTALGATVNLAERLEKVCGTFGCRIVVDSTTMAALKDRYLFCELDAVSLKGKRAPVSAYEAIAPIGTATKEQREYVSRYNAALQCYRNGDSEQAVSIWMELDAAIVRRTVASAPAVMAQRAKTGPAVAQLPPRV
;
A
#
# COMPACT_ATOMS: atom_id res chain seq x y z
N MET A 1 3.32 -14.69 -22.80
CA MET A 1 3.70 -13.30 -23.16
C MET A 1 2.51 -12.37 -22.87
N ASN A 2 2.47 -11.44 -21.93
CA ASN A 2 3.32 -11.16 -20.77
C ASN A 2 2.41 -10.44 -19.74
N LEU A 3 1.70 -11.19 -18.87
CA LEU A 3 0.72 -10.61 -17.92
C LEU A 3 1.38 -9.47 -17.09
N ARG A 4 2.66 -9.64 -16.74
CA ARG A 4 3.49 -8.61 -16.08
C ARG A 4 3.56 -7.29 -16.84
N ARG A 5 3.62 -7.32 -18.16
CA ARG A 5 3.73 -6.10 -18.99
C ARG A 5 2.41 -5.33 -19.01
N ARG A 6 1.28 -6.03 -19.23
CA ARG A 6 -0.06 -5.41 -19.19
C ARG A 6 -0.40 -4.83 -17.81
N TYR A 7 -0.05 -5.52 -16.73
CA TYR A 7 -0.27 -4.99 -15.37
C TYR A 7 0.60 -3.76 -15.07
N ARG A 8 1.88 -3.77 -15.48
CA ARG A 8 2.74 -2.57 -15.36
C ARG A 8 2.16 -1.37 -16.11
N GLU A 9 1.73 -1.57 -17.35
CA GLU A 9 1.16 -0.52 -18.19
C GLU A 9 -0.14 0.05 -17.58
N ILE A 10 -1.03 -0.80 -17.05
CA ILE A 10 -2.27 -0.38 -16.39
C ILE A 10 -2.00 0.40 -15.10
N VAL A 11 -1.06 -0.06 -14.25
CA VAL A 11 -0.72 0.62 -12.99
C VAL A 11 -0.09 1.98 -13.25
N ILE A 12 0.80 2.07 -14.24
CA ILE A 12 1.41 3.35 -14.64
C ILE A 12 0.35 4.30 -15.19
N LEU A 13 -0.57 3.80 -16.04
CA LEU A 13 -1.66 4.61 -16.60
C LEU A 13 -2.64 5.10 -15.51
N ALA A 14 -2.99 4.24 -14.56
CA ALA A 14 -3.84 4.61 -13.43
C ALA A 14 -3.16 5.63 -12.51
N ALA A 15 -1.86 5.49 -12.24
CA ALA A 15 -1.08 6.45 -11.48
C ALA A 15 -1.00 7.82 -12.21
N LEU A 16 -0.87 7.82 -13.54
CA LEU A 16 -0.89 9.04 -14.36
C LEU A 16 -2.25 9.75 -14.28
N LEU A 17 -3.35 9.02 -14.44
CA LEU A 17 -4.70 9.58 -14.37
C LEU A 17 -5.02 10.11 -12.96
N ALA A 18 -4.63 9.38 -11.92
CA ALA A 18 -4.81 9.80 -10.53
C ALA A 18 -3.98 11.04 -10.20
N ALA A 19 -2.72 11.11 -10.66
CA ALA A 19 -1.87 12.30 -10.47
C ALA A 19 -2.43 13.53 -11.20
N ALA A 20 -2.90 13.36 -12.44
CA ALA A 20 -3.53 14.45 -13.20
C ALA A 20 -4.82 14.94 -12.53
N MET A 21 -5.64 14.02 -12.02
CA MET A 21 -6.87 14.35 -11.28
C MET A 21 -6.55 15.02 -9.94
N LEU A 22 -5.52 14.56 -9.22
CA LEU A 22 -5.08 15.16 -7.97
C LEU A 22 -4.65 16.61 -8.18
N VAL A 23 -3.80 16.89 -9.18
CA VAL A 23 -3.38 18.26 -9.51
C VAL A 23 -4.56 19.16 -9.88
N ALA A 24 -5.56 18.62 -10.60
CA ALA A 24 -6.76 19.36 -10.97
C ALA A 24 -7.70 19.64 -9.79
N VAL A 25 -7.79 18.72 -8.82
CA VAL A 25 -8.70 18.81 -7.66
C VAL A 25 -8.08 19.57 -6.48
N THR A 26 -6.76 19.49 -6.30
CA THR A 26 -6.06 20.11 -5.17
C THR A 26 -5.58 21.53 -5.46
N GLY A 27 -6.00 22.15 -6.56
CA GLY A 27 -5.65 23.53 -6.92
C GLY A 27 -5.98 24.53 -5.80
N GLY A 28 -4.98 24.81 -4.94
CA GLY A 28 -5.06 25.73 -3.80
C GLY A 28 -5.14 25.07 -2.42
N ARG A 29 -5.64 23.83 -2.29
CA ARG A 29 -6.01 23.24 -0.98
C ARG A 29 -4.87 22.64 -0.15
N VAL A 30 -3.62 22.79 -0.58
CA VAL A 30 -2.44 22.26 0.11
C VAL A 30 -1.47 23.38 0.51
N GLU A 31 -1.95 24.62 0.53
CA GLU A 31 -1.14 25.81 0.81
C GLU A 31 -0.48 25.75 2.19
N LEU A 32 -1.12 25.13 3.19
CA LEU A 32 -0.54 24.92 4.52
C LEU A 32 0.80 24.15 4.48
N VAL A 33 0.84 23.03 3.76
CA VAL A 33 2.05 22.20 3.69
C VAL A 33 3.11 22.86 2.82
N ASP A 34 2.72 23.40 1.67
CA ASP A 34 3.65 24.09 0.77
C ASP A 34 4.18 25.39 1.38
N GLY A 35 3.40 26.10 2.20
CA GLY A 35 3.81 27.28 2.95
C GLY A 35 4.86 26.95 4.01
N PHE A 36 4.62 25.90 4.81
CA PHE A 36 5.63 25.40 5.75
C PHE A 36 6.94 24.99 5.05
N LEU A 37 6.84 24.26 3.94
CA LEU A 37 8.02 23.85 3.16
C LEU A 37 8.73 25.04 2.53
N TYR A 38 8.00 26.08 2.14
CA TYR A 38 8.58 27.32 1.63
C TYR A 38 9.38 28.05 2.71
N ASP A 39 8.84 28.16 3.92
CA ASP A 39 9.55 28.79 5.05
C ASP A 39 10.80 27.99 5.43
N LEU A 40 10.70 26.66 5.45
CA LEU A 40 11.85 25.78 5.66
C LEU A 40 12.91 26.00 4.57
N ALA A 41 12.50 26.14 3.31
CA ALA A 41 13.40 26.40 2.19
C ALA A 41 14.11 27.76 2.33
N ILE A 42 13.41 28.80 2.80
CA ILE A 42 14.03 30.11 3.12
C ILE A 42 15.00 29.97 4.29
N ALA A 43 14.62 29.28 5.37
CA ALA A 43 15.43 29.12 6.57
C ALA A 43 16.79 28.44 6.33
N ILE A 44 16.84 27.50 5.38
CA ILE A 44 18.09 26.82 4.97
C ILE A 44 18.83 27.56 3.85
N THR A 45 18.22 28.55 3.23
CA THR A 45 18.88 29.39 2.22
C THR A 45 19.92 30.28 2.93
N PRO A 46 21.17 30.36 2.43
CA PRO A 46 22.19 31.15 3.09
C PRO A 46 21.78 32.61 3.22
N PHE A 47 21.99 33.17 4.41
CA PHE A 47 21.77 34.57 4.70
C PHE A 47 22.56 35.46 3.72
N ARG A 48 21.88 36.41 3.06
CA ARG A 48 22.49 37.46 2.25
C ARG A 48 21.92 38.81 2.68
N PRO A 49 22.76 39.73 3.20
CA PRO A 49 22.28 41.04 3.60
C PRO A 49 21.80 41.83 2.37
N PRO A 50 20.86 42.77 2.56
CA PRO A 50 20.44 43.65 1.48
C PRO A 50 21.63 44.42 0.90
N PRO A 51 21.67 44.67 -0.43
CA PRO A 51 22.77 45.39 -1.06
C PRO A 51 22.89 46.80 -0.49
N THR A 52 24.11 47.24 -0.21
CA THR A 52 24.43 48.62 0.18
C THR A 52 25.02 49.38 -1.02
N PRO A 53 24.44 50.54 -1.41
CA PRO A 53 23.31 51.22 -0.79
C PRO A 53 21.96 50.53 -1.08
N SER A 54 21.10 50.44 -0.07
CA SER A 54 19.75 49.91 -0.22
C SER A 54 18.91 50.86 -1.06
N LYS A 55 18.12 50.31 -1.98
CA LYS A 55 17.17 51.11 -2.79
C LYS A 55 15.95 51.59 -1.98
N VAL A 56 15.72 51.00 -0.82
CA VAL A 56 14.55 51.26 0.04
C VAL A 56 15.02 51.51 1.48
N VAL A 57 14.41 52.50 2.12
CA VAL A 57 14.69 52.92 3.50
C VAL A 57 13.36 53.07 4.22
N VAL A 58 13.30 52.66 5.49
CA VAL A 58 12.16 52.87 6.37
C VAL A 58 12.44 54.06 7.29
N VAL A 59 11.51 55.00 7.38
CA VAL A 59 11.54 56.06 8.41
C VAL A 59 10.47 55.71 9.44
N ALA A 60 10.91 55.29 10.63
CA ALA A 60 10.04 54.76 11.67
C ALA A 60 9.62 55.85 12.66
N ILE A 61 8.36 55.78 13.10
CA ILE A 61 7.89 56.48 14.30
C ILE A 61 8.08 55.52 15.47
N ASP A 62 9.25 55.62 16.12
CA ASP A 62 9.62 54.77 17.26
C ASP A 62 9.37 55.46 18.61
N GLU A 63 9.51 54.72 19.71
CA GLU A 63 9.33 55.24 21.06
C GLU A 63 10.32 56.37 21.38
N LYS A 64 11.57 56.27 20.90
CA LYS A 64 12.58 57.34 21.01
C LYS A 64 12.12 58.61 20.32
N SER A 65 11.54 58.51 19.11
CA SER A 65 10.99 59.67 18.40
C SER A 65 9.83 60.28 19.17
N LEU A 66 8.93 59.46 19.71
CA LEU A 66 7.78 59.95 20.50
C LEU A 66 8.19 60.54 21.85
N ALA A 67 9.33 60.14 22.42
CA ALA A 67 9.91 60.72 23.62
C ALA A 67 10.86 61.90 23.33
N SER A 68 11.14 62.22 22.06
CA SER A 68 12.06 63.29 21.68
C SER A 68 11.47 64.67 21.99
N GLU A 69 12.34 65.63 22.31
CA GLU A 69 11.93 67.01 22.58
C GLU A 69 11.19 67.64 21.37
N THR A 70 11.43 67.14 20.16
CA THR A 70 10.78 67.63 18.93
C THR A 70 9.32 67.18 18.80
N LEU A 71 8.97 65.96 19.25
CA LEU A 71 7.66 65.35 18.99
C LEU A 71 6.86 65.01 20.25
N ALA A 72 7.48 64.93 21.42
CA ALA A 72 6.84 64.50 22.67
C ALA A 72 5.69 65.40 23.12
N SER A 73 5.77 66.70 22.82
CA SER A 73 4.74 67.68 23.19
C SER A 73 3.54 67.70 22.24
N THR A 74 3.61 66.99 21.11
CA THR A 74 2.61 67.09 20.04
C THR A 74 1.86 65.76 19.91
N PRO A 75 0.52 65.74 20.01
CA PRO A 75 -0.26 64.55 19.69
C PRO A 75 -0.04 64.11 18.24
N ARG A 76 -0.02 62.80 17.96
CA ARG A 76 0.24 62.24 16.61
C ARG A 76 -0.71 62.77 15.52
N VAL A 77 -1.95 63.09 15.90
CA VAL A 77 -2.97 63.74 15.03
C VAL A 77 -2.50 65.10 14.50
N LEU A 78 -1.63 65.79 15.23
CA LEU A 78 -1.09 67.11 14.90
C LEU A 78 0.32 67.04 14.29
N PHE A 79 0.73 65.89 13.76
CA PHE A 79 2.06 65.73 13.14
C PHE A 79 2.20 66.37 11.75
N GLY A 80 1.15 66.99 11.21
CA GLY A 80 1.10 67.60 9.87
C GLY A 80 2.35 68.41 9.50
N PRO A 81 2.73 69.44 10.28
CA PRO A 81 3.92 70.25 9.98
C PRO A 81 5.23 69.45 9.93
N TYR A 82 5.39 68.44 10.79
CA TYR A 82 6.59 67.58 10.77
C TYR A 82 6.62 66.65 9.56
N TYR A 83 5.48 66.14 9.11
CA TYR A 83 5.40 65.38 7.87
C TYR A 83 5.72 66.24 6.65
N ALA A 84 5.31 67.51 6.65
CA ALA A 84 5.65 68.46 5.59
C ALA A 84 7.17 68.67 5.49
N GLU A 85 7.82 68.92 6.64
CA GLU A 85 9.27 69.09 6.76
C GLU A 85 10.02 67.83 6.33
N LEU A 86 9.56 66.66 6.78
CA LEU A 86 10.13 65.36 6.41
C LEU A 86 10.06 65.14 4.89
N LEU A 87 8.89 65.34 4.28
CA LEU A 87 8.68 65.15 2.85
C LEU A 87 9.61 66.05 2.03
N ASP A 88 9.62 67.34 2.33
CA ASP A 88 10.46 68.29 1.62
C ASP A 88 11.95 67.97 1.75
N GLY A 89 12.40 67.59 2.95
CA GLY A 89 13.79 67.20 3.18
C GLY A 89 14.19 65.92 2.45
N LEU A 90 13.34 64.88 2.47
CA LEU A 90 13.59 63.61 1.76
C LEU A 90 13.67 63.81 0.24
N PHE A 91 12.77 64.62 -0.34
CA PHE A 91 12.79 64.89 -1.77
C PHE A 91 13.97 65.79 -2.18
N GLN A 92 14.37 66.75 -1.35
CA GLN A 92 15.60 67.52 -1.55
C GLN A 92 16.85 66.63 -1.51
N GLY A 93 16.81 65.53 -0.75
CA GLY A 93 17.81 64.48 -0.78
C GLY A 93 17.81 63.56 -1.98
N GLY A 94 16.78 63.63 -2.83
CA GLY A 94 16.69 62.79 -4.02
C GLY A 94 15.97 61.46 -3.81
N ALA A 95 15.18 61.31 -2.73
CA ALA A 95 14.23 60.21 -2.63
C ALA A 95 13.30 60.21 -3.86
N LYS A 96 13.21 59.13 -4.63
CA LYS A 96 12.39 59.11 -5.86
C LYS A 96 10.90 59.09 -5.56
N ALA A 97 10.50 58.31 -4.55
CA ALA A 97 9.13 58.15 -4.09
C ALA A 97 9.12 58.13 -2.55
N VAL A 98 8.05 58.63 -1.94
CA VAL A 98 7.81 58.52 -0.50
C VAL A 98 6.39 58.00 -0.28
N GLY A 99 6.24 56.94 0.52
CA GLY A 99 4.95 56.38 0.87
C GLY A 99 4.72 56.39 2.36
N PHE A 100 3.48 56.60 2.76
CA PHE A 100 3.09 56.58 4.17
C PHE A 100 2.37 55.27 4.51
N ASP A 101 2.94 54.50 5.45
CA ASP A 101 2.26 53.38 6.13
C ASP A 101 1.39 53.91 7.30
N ILE A 102 0.66 54.99 7.04
CA ILE A 102 -0.32 55.61 7.94
C ILE A 102 -1.47 56.17 7.10
N ILE A 103 -2.69 56.08 7.63
CA ILE A 103 -3.89 56.53 6.92
C ILE A 103 -4.24 57.94 7.39
N PHE A 104 -4.22 58.90 6.48
CA PHE A 104 -4.61 60.29 6.74
C PHE A 104 -6.13 60.45 6.65
N ASN A 105 -6.88 59.82 7.56
CA ASN A 105 -8.36 59.78 7.52
C ASN A 105 -9.07 60.95 8.21
N TYR A 106 -8.33 61.90 8.78
CA TYR A 106 -8.86 63.16 9.32
C TYR A 106 -7.82 64.28 9.19
N THR A 107 -8.30 65.53 9.19
CA THR A 107 -7.49 66.75 9.26
C THR A 107 -7.51 67.33 10.68
N ALA A 108 -6.45 68.05 11.06
CA ALA A 108 -6.38 68.79 12.32
C ALA A 108 -7.50 69.84 12.46
N THR A 109 -8.02 70.35 11.34
CA THR A 109 -9.12 71.33 11.29
C THR A 109 -10.46 70.77 11.78
N ARG A 110 -10.58 69.45 11.97
CA ARG A 110 -11.75 68.82 12.61
C ARG A 110 -11.87 69.20 14.09
N PHE A 111 -10.79 69.66 14.72
CA PHE A 111 -10.77 70.08 16.11
C PHE A 111 -10.93 71.60 16.21
N ALA A 112 -12.06 72.07 16.76
CA ALA A 112 -12.40 73.49 16.82
C ALA A 112 -11.40 74.38 17.60
N ALA A 113 -10.53 73.77 18.42
CA ALA A 113 -9.51 74.46 19.20
C ALA A 113 -8.15 74.59 18.46
N ILE A 114 -8.04 74.08 17.24
CA ILE A 114 -6.83 74.10 16.43
C ILE A 114 -6.98 75.14 15.32
N ASP A 115 -5.87 75.79 14.96
CA ASP A 115 -5.81 76.76 13.86
C ASP A 115 -6.33 76.12 12.55
N PRO A 116 -7.30 76.76 11.84
CA PRO A 116 -7.75 76.30 10.54
C PRO A 116 -6.65 76.11 9.50
N GLY A 117 -5.53 76.84 9.62
CA GLY A 117 -4.36 76.71 8.73
C GLY A 117 -3.32 75.69 9.19
N TYR A 118 -3.58 74.90 10.24
CA TYR A 118 -2.56 74.04 10.86
C TYR A 118 -1.96 73.01 9.88
N ASP A 119 -2.76 72.48 8.96
CA ASP A 119 -2.32 71.49 7.97
C ASP A 119 -1.77 72.13 6.68
N ASP A 120 -1.76 73.46 6.54
CA ASP A 120 -1.38 74.15 5.29
C ASP A 120 0.01 73.78 4.80
N ALA A 121 0.97 73.63 5.72
CA ALA A 121 2.33 73.21 5.38
C ALA A 121 2.35 71.81 4.76
N LEU A 122 1.57 70.87 5.31
CA LEU A 122 1.47 69.51 4.78
C LEU A 122 0.74 69.49 3.44
N LEU A 123 -0.37 70.21 3.32
CA LEU A 123 -1.12 70.33 2.07
C LEU A 123 -0.24 70.91 0.95
N ALA A 124 0.53 71.97 1.24
CA ALA A 124 1.46 72.55 0.28
C ALA A 124 2.57 71.58 -0.15
N SER A 125 3.16 70.84 0.81
CA SER A 125 4.21 69.86 0.54
C SER A 125 3.68 68.67 -0.29
N LEU A 126 2.48 68.17 0.05
CA LEU A 126 1.80 67.12 -0.72
C LEU A 126 1.50 67.57 -2.14
N ALA A 127 0.96 68.78 -2.34
CA ALA A 127 0.65 69.32 -3.66
C ALA A 127 1.89 69.55 -4.53
N LYS A 128 3.00 69.94 -3.89
CA LYS A 128 4.31 70.13 -4.54
C LYS A 128 4.91 68.83 -5.03
N HIS A 129 4.75 67.72 -4.29
CA HIS A 129 5.32 66.40 -4.60
C HIS A 129 4.26 65.36 -4.99
N ARG A 130 3.10 65.79 -5.46
CA ARG A 130 1.92 64.93 -5.72
C ARG A 130 2.19 63.77 -6.68
N ASP A 131 3.20 63.89 -7.53
CA ASP A 131 3.63 62.88 -8.50
C ASP A 131 4.52 61.79 -7.91
N ARG A 132 5.02 62.01 -6.68
CA ARG A 132 6.05 61.18 -6.03
C ARG A 132 5.69 60.74 -4.61
N VAL A 133 4.57 61.21 -4.07
CA VAL A 133 4.04 60.79 -2.77
C VAL A 133 2.94 59.75 -2.96
N VAL A 134 2.88 58.76 -2.07
CA VAL A 134 1.78 57.79 -2.01
C VAL A 134 1.15 57.83 -0.61
N LEU A 135 -0.15 58.11 -0.53
CA LEU A 135 -0.94 58.03 0.69
C LEU A 135 -1.64 56.68 0.77
N ALA A 136 -1.59 56.04 1.94
CA ALA A 136 -2.24 54.77 2.16
C ALA A 136 -3.73 54.90 2.48
N ARG A 137 -4.51 53.91 2.02
CA ARG A 137 -5.88 53.67 2.45
C ARG A 137 -6.12 52.18 2.73
N THR A 138 -7.25 51.86 3.36
CA THR A 138 -7.76 50.48 3.48
C THR A 138 -9.12 50.37 2.78
N ALA A 139 -9.74 49.19 2.82
CA ALA A 139 -11.10 49.00 2.32
C ALA A 139 -12.15 49.82 3.11
N THR A 140 -11.86 50.16 4.38
CA THR A 140 -12.83 50.82 5.27
C THR A 140 -12.44 52.25 5.66
N MET A 141 -11.19 52.66 5.47
CA MET A 141 -10.70 54.00 5.78
C MET A 141 -10.06 54.62 4.56
N THR A 142 -10.63 55.74 4.11
CA THR A 142 -10.13 56.55 2.99
C THR A 142 -9.28 57.73 3.50
N VAL A 143 -8.56 58.34 2.57
CA VAL A 143 -7.83 59.59 2.82
C VAL A 143 -8.84 60.73 2.94
N ALA A 144 -8.66 61.61 3.93
CA ALA A 144 -9.52 62.77 4.12
C ALA A 144 -9.43 63.72 2.91
N GLU A 145 -10.56 64.32 2.57
CA GLU A 145 -10.75 65.12 1.36
C GLU A 145 -9.67 66.20 1.14
N PRO A 146 -9.21 66.98 2.14
CA PRO A 146 -8.16 67.98 1.94
C PRO A 146 -6.83 67.37 1.45
N PHE A 147 -6.43 66.22 2.03
CA PHE A 147 -5.19 65.55 1.63
C PHE A 147 -5.33 64.87 0.27
N ALA A 148 -6.49 64.27 -0.02
CA ALA A 148 -6.78 63.69 -1.32
C ALA A 148 -6.77 64.76 -2.42
N ALA A 149 -7.37 65.92 -2.16
CA ALA A 149 -7.35 67.07 -3.06
C ALA A 149 -5.94 67.61 -3.29
N ALA A 150 -5.08 67.64 -2.26
CA ALA A 150 -3.70 68.09 -2.40
C ALA A 150 -2.88 67.20 -3.35
N ILE A 151 -3.11 65.89 -3.36
CA ILE A 151 -2.39 64.95 -4.24
C ILE A 151 -3.08 64.70 -5.59
N PHE A 152 -4.27 65.27 -5.83
CA PHE A 152 -5.01 65.10 -7.08
C PHE A 152 -4.30 65.81 -8.24
N ASP A 153 -4.08 65.10 -9.33
CA ASP A 153 -3.54 65.67 -10.57
C ASP A 153 -4.63 65.69 -11.66
N PRO A 154 -5.15 66.87 -12.03
CA PRO A 154 -6.20 66.99 -13.06
C PRO A 154 -5.83 66.40 -14.41
N THR A 155 -4.54 66.20 -14.72
CA THR A 155 -4.12 65.61 -15.99
C THR A 155 -4.09 64.08 -15.95
N ARG A 156 -3.81 63.49 -14.78
CA ARG A 156 -3.64 62.03 -14.62
C ARG A 156 -4.84 61.35 -13.98
N ASP A 157 -5.63 62.10 -13.21
CA ASP A 157 -6.73 61.59 -12.38
C ASP A 157 -8.12 62.03 -12.88
N ALA A 158 -8.22 62.74 -14.02
CA ALA A 158 -9.49 63.29 -14.54
C ALA A 158 -10.64 62.27 -14.71
N GLN A 159 -10.31 60.98 -14.87
CA GLN A 159 -11.27 59.89 -15.07
C GLN A 159 -11.27 58.90 -13.89
N ARG A 160 -10.72 59.30 -12.74
CA ARG A 160 -10.59 58.43 -11.56
C ARG A 160 -11.35 59.04 -10.40
N ASP A 161 -12.03 58.18 -9.65
CA ASP A 161 -12.71 58.58 -8.41
C ASP A 161 -11.71 58.88 -7.28
N GLU A 162 -10.51 58.29 -7.33
CA GLU A 162 -9.40 58.55 -6.40
C GLU A 162 -8.09 58.87 -7.15
N PRO A 163 -7.26 59.80 -6.62
CA PRO A 163 -5.93 60.07 -7.14
C PRO A 163 -5.08 58.80 -7.28
N LEU A 164 -4.29 58.71 -8.36
CA LEU A 164 -3.27 57.67 -8.57
C LEU A 164 -2.24 57.57 -7.43
N SER A 165 -2.09 58.65 -6.67
CA SER A 165 -1.20 58.74 -5.50
C SER A 165 -1.81 58.17 -4.22
N ILE A 166 -2.97 57.49 -4.31
CA ILE A 166 -3.57 56.71 -3.23
C ILE A 166 -3.40 55.21 -3.53
N ALA A 167 -3.00 54.43 -2.52
CA ALA A 167 -2.77 52.99 -2.67
C ALA A 167 -3.25 52.16 -1.46
N TYR A 168 -3.54 50.88 -1.68
CA TYR A 168 -3.98 49.97 -0.62
C TYR A 168 -2.83 49.54 0.29
N LEU A 169 -3.10 49.60 1.59
CA LEU A 169 -2.20 49.12 2.63
C LEU A 169 -2.41 47.64 3.00
N GLU A 170 -3.54 47.06 2.61
CA GLU A 170 -3.90 45.71 3.02
C GLU A 170 -2.90 44.67 2.50
N LEU A 171 -2.41 43.87 3.43
CA LEU A 171 -1.63 42.67 3.18
C LEU A 171 -2.58 41.48 3.25
N VAL A 172 -2.56 40.63 2.23
CA VAL A 172 -3.38 39.42 2.17
C VAL A 172 -2.47 38.25 2.57
N PRO A 173 -2.59 37.70 3.79
CA PRO A 173 -1.76 36.60 4.23
C PRO A 173 -2.17 35.28 3.57
N SER A 174 -1.29 34.28 3.64
CA SER A 174 -1.64 32.89 3.32
C SER A 174 -2.67 32.34 4.31
N GLU A 175 -3.23 31.16 4.00
CA GLU A 175 -4.26 30.50 4.85
C GLU A 175 -3.84 30.28 6.31
N ASP A 176 -2.53 30.16 6.58
CA ASP A 176 -1.96 30.03 7.93
C ASP A 176 -1.70 31.37 8.64
N GLY A 177 -2.09 32.50 8.03
CA GLY A 177 -1.88 33.84 8.57
C GLY A 177 -0.48 34.41 8.36
N VAL A 178 0.43 33.68 7.71
CA VAL A 178 1.78 34.17 7.42
C VAL A 178 1.79 34.97 6.11
N GLN A 179 2.42 36.14 6.13
CA GLN A 179 2.50 37.01 4.96
C GLN A 179 3.63 36.57 4.01
N ARG A 180 3.31 35.72 3.03
CA ARG A 180 4.25 35.29 1.98
C ARG A 180 3.98 35.96 0.63
N TRP A 181 2.71 36.08 0.27
CA TRP A 181 2.31 36.60 -1.04
C TRP A 181 2.35 38.12 -1.11
N ILE A 182 2.88 38.64 -2.20
CA ILE A 182 2.80 40.06 -2.55
C ILE A 182 1.98 40.20 -3.82
N TYR A 183 0.93 41.02 -3.74
CA TYR A 183 0.07 41.36 -4.86
C TYR A 183 0.34 42.78 -5.31
N SER A 184 0.42 43.00 -6.62
CA SER A 184 0.60 44.36 -7.16
C SER A 184 -0.69 45.18 -7.13
N ASN A 185 -1.84 44.50 -7.08
CA ASN A 185 -3.15 45.13 -7.04
C ASN A 185 -4.08 44.40 -6.09
N TYR A 186 -4.93 45.15 -5.42
CA TYR A 186 -6.01 44.65 -4.59
C TYR A 186 -7.33 44.67 -5.40
N PRO A 187 -8.09 43.56 -5.47
CA PRO A 187 -9.40 43.55 -6.09
C PRO A 187 -10.42 44.23 -5.18
N ALA A 188 -10.94 45.38 -5.58
CA ALA A 188 -12.03 46.05 -4.87
C ALA A 188 -13.38 45.37 -5.14
N ALA A 189 -14.36 45.60 -4.25
CA ALA A 189 -15.68 44.97 -4.32
C ALA A 189 -16.49 45.36 -5.58
N ASP A 190 -16.18 46.50 -6.18
CA ASP A 190 -16.75 47.01 -7.44
C ASP A 190 -16.07 46.43 -8.70
N GLY A 191 -15.09 45.53 -8.53
CA GLY A 191 -14.33 44.93 -9.61
C GLY A 191 -13.14 45.77 -10.10
N THR A 192 -12.90 46.97 -9.54
CA THR A 192 -11.72 47.76 -9.85
C THR A 192 -10.47 47.12 -9.24
N ARG A 193 -9.33 47.22 -9.94
CA ARG A 193 -8.03 46.76 -9.43
C ARG A 193 -7.22 47.97 -9.05
N LEU A 194 -6.97 48.13 -7.77
CA LEU A 194 -6.25 49.28 -7.24
C LEU A 194 -4.85 48.88 -6.81
N PRO A 195 -3.83 49.69 -7.10
CA PRO A 195 -2.45 49.32 -6.81
C PRO A 195 -2.22 49.24 -5.30
N THR A 196 -1.41 48.27 -4.88
CA THR A 196 -0.93 48.21 -3.49
C THR A 196 0.15 49.27 -3.26
N LEU A 197 0.37 49.64 -1.99
CA LEU A 197 1.38 50.63 -1.61
C LEU A 197 2.76 50.30 -2.21
N ALA A 198 3.15 49.02 -2.14
CA ALA A 198 4.43 48.57 -2.68
C ALA A 198 4.51 48.68 -4.21
N ALA A 199 3.44 48.32 -4.91
CA ALA A 199 3.38 48.42 -6.37
C ALA A 199 3.44 49.86 -6.85
N ARG A 200 2.70 50.76 -6.19
CA ARG A 200 2.67 52.16 -6.58
C ARG A 200 4.00 52.87 -6.32
N LEU A 201 4.63 52.59 -5.16
CA LEU A 201 5.96 53.12 -4.85
C LEU A 201 7.02 52.60 -5.82
N SER A 202 6.96 51.31 -6.18
CA SER A 202 7.83 50.72 -7.19
C SER A 202 7.68 51.42 -8.53
N GLU A 203 6.44 51.65 -9.00
CA GLU A 203 6.14 52.31 -10.27
C GLU A 203 6.73 53.73 -10.34
N ILE A 204 6.51 54.55 -9.31
CA ILE A 204 7.05 55.91 -9.21
C ILE A 204 8.59 55.89 -9.20
N ALA A 205 9.19 54.90 -8.52
CA ALA A 205 10.64 54.75 -8.45
C ALA A 205 11.28 54.20 -9.75
N GLY A 206 10.47 53.85 -10.76
CA GLY A 206 10.90 53.33 -12.06
C GLY A 206 10.95 51.80 -12.17
N GLY A 207 10.33 51.09 -11.24
CA GLY A 207 10.12 49.64 -11.27
C GLY A 207 8.74 49.24 -11.84
N PRO A 208 8.42 47.95 -11.84
CA PRO A 208 7.11 47.47 -12.28
C PRO A 208 6.02 47.83 -11.27
N GLY A 209 4.93 48.44 -11.75
CA GLY A 209 3.70 48.71 -10.97
C GLY A 209 2.60 47.64 -11.13
N ASN A 210 2.74 46.73 -12.11
CA ASN A 210 1.78 45.66 -12.36
C ASN A 210 2.51 44.33 -12.59
N ALA A 211 3.18 43.84 -11.54
CA ALA A 211 3.82 42.52 -11.57
C ALA A 211 2.81 41.40 -11.22
N PRO A 212 2.96 40.19 -11.78
CA PRO A 212 2.20 39.03 -11.31
C PRO A 212 2.47 38.77 -9.82
N PRO A 213 1.53 38.14 -9.09
CA PRO A 213 1.75 37.79 -7.70
C PRO A 213 3.02 36.96 -7.52
N PHE A 214 3.79 37.27 -6.49
CA PHE A 214 5.04 36.58 -6.17
C PHE A 214 5.15 36.34 -4.67
N LEU A 215 5.99 35.38 -4.30
CA LEU A 215 6.32 35.07 -2.92
C LEU A 215 7.55 35.88 -2.48
N LEU A 216 7.46 36.45 -1.28
CA LEU A 216 8.58 37.10 -0.62
C LEU A 216 9.57 36.03 -0.14
N ALA A 217 10.80 36.05 -0.65
CA ALA A 217 11.90 35.22 -0.19
C ALA A 217 12.97 36.09 0.49
N PRO A 218 12.75 36.53 1.73
CA PRO A 218 13.72 37.36 2.42
C PRO A 218 15.02 36.58 2.65
N THR A 219 16.13 37.12 2.16
CA THR A 219 17.47 36.54 2.38
C THR A 219 18.09 37.00 3.70
N ALA A 220 17.38 37.85 4.45
CA ALA A 220 17.73 38.41 5.74
C ALA A 220 16.44 38.78 6.49
N PRO A 221 16.44 38.88 7.85
CA PRO A 221 15.30 39.41 8.58
C PRO A 221 14.84 40.74 7.99
N LEU A 222 13.53 40.97 7.87
CA LEU A 222 12.99 42.15 7.21
C LEU A 222 13.40 43.46 7.88
N GLU A 223 13.65 43.43 9.19
CA GLU A 223 14.17 44.57 9.97
C GLU A 223 15.65 44.87 9.73
N SER A 224 16.35 44.06 8.92
CA SER A 224 17.70 44.40 8.42
C SER A 224 17.69 45.47 7.33
N LEU A 225 16.51 45.86 6.82
CA LEU A 225 16.36 47.01 5.94
C LEU A 225 16.75 48.30 6.69
N PRO A 226 17.52 49.22 6.07
CA PRO A 226 17.91 50.46 6.73
C PRO A 226 16.70 51.23 7.25
N THR A 227 16.63 51.37 8.58
CA THR A 227 15.49 51.95 9.28
C THR A 227 15.97 53.06 10.19
N TYR A 228 15.41 54.26 10.08
CA TYR A 228 15.83 55.42 10.85
C TYR A 228 14.65 56.02 11.63
N ALA A 229 14.91 56.47 12.86
CA ALA A 229 13.93 57.19 13.65
C ALA A 229 13.57 58.55 13.00
N ILE A 230 12.28 58.87 12.91
CA ILE A 230 11.81 60.13 12.32
C ILE A 230 12.41 61.36 13.00
N ALA A 231 12.60 61.34 14.32
CA ALA A 231 13.22 62.46 15.05
C ALA A 231 14.67 62.70 14.62
N ASP A 232 15.45 61.63 14.38
CA ASP A 232 16.84 61.73 13.93
C ASP A 232 16.90 62.26 12.47
N VAL A 233 15.97 61.83 11.61
CA VAL A 233 15.86 62.33 10.23
C VAL A 233 15.47 63.81 10.20
N LEU A 234 14.50 64.24 11.01
CA LEU A 234 14.11 65.66 11.13
C LEU A 234 15.26 66.52 11.64
N SER A 235 15.95 66.08 12.70
CA SER A 235 17.15 66.75 13.20
C SER A 235 18.22 66.89 12.12
N CYS A 236 18.42 65.84 11.32
CA CYS A 236 19.36 65.85 10.20
C CYS A 236 18.96 66.88 9.12
N ILE A 237 17.70 66.89 8.70
CA ILE A 237 17.16 67.85 7.70
C ILE A 237 17.38 69.30 8.15
N ARG A 238 17.11 69.61 9.42
CA ARG A 238 17.31 70.94 10.02
C ARG A 238 18.78 71.36 10.05
N SER A 239 19.68 70.41 10.30
CA SER A 239 21.12 70.69 10.41
C SER A 239 21.79 70.95 9.05
N ASN A 240 21.41 70.22 7.99
CA ASN A 240 21.93 70.44 6.64
C ASN A 240 20.99 69.86 5.55
N PRO A 241 20.14 70.69 4.93
CA PRO A 241 19.17 70.23 3.92
C PRO A 241 19.79 69.57 2.67
N ARG A 242 21.08 69.84 2.38
CA ARG A 242 21.81 69.29 1.22
C ARG A 242 22.63 68.04 1.53
N ALA A 243 22.71 67.61 2.80
CA ALA A 243 23.48 66.44 3.22
C ALA A 243 22.78 65.11 2.85
N VAL A 244 21.50 65.16 2.50
CA VAL A 244 20.61 64.02 2.21
C VAL A 244 20.96 63.32 0.87
N ARG A 245 22.24 63.35 0.43
CA ARG A 245 22.69 62.77 -0.84
C ARG A 245 23.62 61.59 -0.59
N ASP A 246 23.17 60.40 -0.98
CA ASP A 246 24.00 59.19 -0.99
C ASP A 246 25.20 59.38 -1.93
N ARG A 247 26.40 59.51 -1.35
CA ARG A 247 27.68 59.47 -2.07
C ARG A 247 28.42 58.19 -1.69
N LYS A 248 28.57 57.33 -2.69
CA LYS A 248 29.45 56.15 -2.75
C LYS A 248 30.68 56.23 -1.83
N ARG A 249 30.91 55.18 -1.04
CA ARG A 249 32.27 54.79 -0.63
C ARG A 249 32.48 53.28 -0.51
N ALA A 250 33.77 52.95 -0.59
CA ALA A 250 34.42 51.70 -0.99
C ALA A 250 34.51 50.65 0.17
N PRO A 251 35.04 49.44 -0.08
CA PRO A 251 34.62 48.20 0.58
C PRO A 251 35.26 47.97 1.95
N ASP A 252 34.51 47.32 2.84
CA ASP A 252 35.05 46.77 4.07
C ASP A 252 35.50 45.33 3.85
N ARG A 253 36.81 45.13 4.07
CA ARG A 253 37.53 43.90 3.78
C ARG A 253 37.50 43.01 5.03
N PHE A 254 37.00 41.79 4.83
CA PHE A 254 37.03 40.63 5.73
C PHE A 254 36.02 40.60 6.89
N LEU A 255 34.84 40.06 6.55
CA LEU A 255 33.83 39.38 7.36
C LEU A 255 34.05 39.28 8.89
N LYS A 256 32.99 39.64 9.64
CA LYS A 256 32.37 38.79 10.67
C LYS A 256 30.89 39.20 10.90
N TRP A 257 30.03 38.19 11.00
CA TRP A 257 28.64 38.22 11.55
C TRP A 257 28.70 37.61 12.97
N PRO A 258 27.69 37.60 13.86
CA PRO A 258 26.63 38.54 14.27
C PRO A 258 26.88 39.17 15.67
N SER A 259 26.41 40.39 15.89
CA SER A 259 25.86 40.94 17.14
C SER A 259 25.52 42.41 16.86
N SER A 260 24.24 42.78 16.89
CA SER A 260 23.80 44.19 16.83
C SER A 260 24.60 45.00 17.87
N PRO A 261 25.19 46.16 17.54
CA PRO A 261 24.41 47.35 17.23
C PRO A 261 24.99 48.25 16.13
N SER A 262 24.13 49.09 15.55
CA SER A 262 24.51 50.36 14.90
C SER A 262 25.45 50.26 13.69
N ALA A 263 24.92 49.84 12.54
CA ALA A 263 25.49 50.35 11.29
C ALA A 263 25.21 51.86 11.25
N ARG A 264 26.25 52.66 11.52
CA ARG A 264 26.22 54.10 11.24
C ARG A 264 26.27 54.23 9.73
N THR A 265 25.15 54.56 9.12
CA THR A 265 25.07 54.81 7.69
C THR A 265 25.14 56.32 7.50
N ASP A 266 26.24 56.78 6.91
CA ASP A 266 26.42 58.16 6.43
C ASP A 266 25.51 58.48 5.21
N ALA A 267 24.41 57.75 5.03
CA ALA A 267 23.50 57.85 3.89
C ALA A 267 22.92 59.27 3.71
N LEU A 268 22.84 60.04 4.80
CA LEU A 268 22.34 61.43 4.83
C LEU A 268 23.40 62.46 5.28
N GLY A 269 24.69 62.11 5.28
CA GLY A 269 25.79 63.05 5.61
C GLY A 269 25.82 63.59 7.05
N CYS A 270 24.91 63.15 7.91
CA CYS A 270 24.79 63.51 9.34
C CYS A 270 25.02 62.33 10.30
N GLY A 271 25.45 61.16 9.79
CA GLY A 271 25.77 59.98 10.60
C GLY A 271 24.56 59.33 11.27
N LEU A 272 23.48 59.07 10.51
CA LEU A 272 22.30 58.40 11.06
C LEU A 272 22.62 56.97 11.52
N GLN A 273 21.98 56.58 12.62
CA GLN A 273 22.10 55.24 13.18
C GLN A 273 20.85 54.43 12.82
N ALA A 274 21.04 53.30 12.15
CA ALA A 274 19.93 52.38 11.88
C ALA A 274 19.39 51.81 13.20
N LEU A 275 18.06 51.71 13.30
CA LEU A 275 17.36 51.04 14.40
C LEU A 275 17.66 49.53 14.37
N GLY A 276 17.67 48.92 15.56
CA GLY A 276 17.71 47.46 15.72
C GLY A 276 16.32 46.82 15.61
N PRO A 277 16.21 45.50 15.81
CA PRO A 277 14.92 44.82 15.80
C PRO A 277 13.96 45.40 16.85
N SER A 278 12.72 45.61 16.44
CA SER A 278 11.64 46.26 17.20
C SER A 278 11.21 45.41 18.39
N ALA A 279 11.19 44.10 18.23
CA ALA A 279 10.93 43.12 19.27
C ALA A 279 11.81 41.87 19.04
N PRO A 280 13.03 41.82 19.62
CA PRO A 280 14.03 40.79 19.33
C PRO A 280 13.60 39.37 19.70
N ASP A 281 12.61 39.22 20.58
CA ASP A 281 12.07 37.93 21.03
C ASP A 281 10.71 37.58 20.39
N SER A 282 10.23 38.37 19.41
CA SER A 282 8.94 38.13 18.75
C SER A 282 9.10 37.54 17.35
N ASP A 283 8.16 36.68 16.96
CA ASP A 283 8.07 36.11 15.61
C ASP A 283 7.30 37.02 14.63
N THR A 284 7.03 38.27 15.01
CA THR A 284 6.28 39.23 14.20
C THR A 284 7.16 40.40 13.79
N VAL A 285 6.77 41.06 12.71
CA VAL A 285 7.48 42.22 12.16
C VAL A 285 6.47 43.31 11.81
N PRO A 286 6.80 44.60 12.03
CA PRO A 286 5.91 45.68 11.62
C PRO A 286 5.65 45.66 10.10
N GLY A 287 4.39 45.89 9.70
CA GLY A 287 3.94 45.81 8.30
C GLY A 287 4.73 46.69 7.32
N VAL A 288 5.25 47.83 7.78
CA VAL A 288 6.12 48.72 7.00
C VAL A 288 7.34 48.00 6.42
N HIS A 289 7.92 47.02 7.13
CA HIS A 289 9.06 46.25 6.64
C HIS A 289 8.66 45.25 5.55
N ILE A 290 7.43 44.72 5.60
CA ILE A 290 6.87 43.87 4.54
C ILE A 290 6.67 44.71 3.28
N HIS A 291 6.09 45.91 3.39
CA HIS A 291 5.96 46.84 2.27
C HIS A 291 7.33 47.24 1.70
N ALA A 292 8.29 47.56 2.55
CA ALA A 292 9.64 47.93 2.11
C ALA A 292 10.36 46.77 1.40
N ALA A 293 10.22 45.54 1.90
CA ALA A 293 10.78 44.34 1.27
C ALA A 293 10.08 44.02 -0.06
N ALA A 294 8.77 44.26 -0.17
CA ALA A 294 8.01 44.13 -1.40
C ALA A 294 8.47 45.15 -2.46
N VAL A 295 8.62 46.43 -2.10
CA VAL A 295 9.18 47.48 -2.98
C VAL A 295 10.59 47.09 -3.42
N GLY A 296 11.43 46.63 -2.48
CA GLY A 296 12.79 46.18 -2.77
C GLY A 296 12.81 45.02 -3.76
N SER A 297 11.91 44.05 -3.60
CA SER A 297 11.78 42.89 -4.48
C SER A 297 11.30 43.26 -5.89
N LEU A 298 10.35 44.20 -6.00
CA LEU A 298 9.88 44.73 -7.28
C LEU A 298 10.97 45.52 -8.03
N LEU A 299 11.72 46.37 -7.32
CA LEU A 299 12.82 47.16 -7.88
C LEU A 299 14.08 46.33 -8.18
N GLY A 300 14.23 45.20 -7.50
CA GLY A 300 15.35 44.27 -7.66
C GLY A 300 15.07 43.14 -8.65
N GLY A 301 13.81 42.86 -8.95
CA GLY A 301 13.40 41.65 -9.68
C GLY A 301 13.69 40.36 -8.90
N THR A 302 13.70 40.42 -7.56
CA THR A 302 14.08 39.30 -6.67
C THR A 302 12.88 38.58 -6.05
N GLY A 303 11.66 38.90 -6.48
CA GLY A 303 10.45 38.18 -6.07
C GLY A 303 10.48 36.72 -6.55
N THR A 304 9.98 35.79 -5.74
CA THR A 304 9.92 34.38 -6.12
C THR A 304 8.63 34.08 -6.85
N ALA A 305 8.72 33.77 -8.15
CA ALA A 305 7.57 33.41 -8.96
C ALA A 305 7.16 31.95 -8.70
N LEU A 306 5.85 31.67 -8.75
CA LEU A 306 5.38 30.29 -8.77
C LEU A 306 5.69 29.66 -10.12
N VAL A 307 6.23 28.44 -10.12
CA VAL A 307 6.47 27.69 -11.36
C VAL A 307 5.16 27.55 -12.16
N PRO A 308 5.19 27.72 -13.51
CA PRO A 308 4.00 27.63 -14.34
C PRO A 308 3.21 26.34 -14.11
N TRP A 309 1.89 26.41 -14.28
CA TRP A 309 0.99 25.27 -14.02
C TRP A 309 1.40 24.01 -14.82
N SER A 310 1.88 24.16 -16.04
CA SER A 310 2.33 23.05 -16.90
C SER A 310 3.53 22.32 -16.30
N ALA A 311 4.50 23.05 -15.76
CA ALA A 311 5.66 22.48 -15.10
C ALA A 311 5.29 21.83 -13.76
N ARG A 312 4.30 22.35 -13.02
CA ARG A 312 3.76 21.68 -11.82
C ARG A 312 3.09 20.34 -12.16
N VAL A 313 2.29 20.29 -13.22
CA VAL A 313 1.69 19.04 -13.72
C VAL A 313 2.78 18.05 -14.18
N ALA A 314 3.80 18.54 -14.90
CA ALA A 314 4.91 17.71 -15.34
C ALA A 314 5.71 17.12 -14.17
N ALA A 315 5.96 17.90 -13.11
CA ALA A 315 6.63 17.44 -11.91
C ALA A 315 5.81 16.35 -11.19
N ALA A 316 4.50 16.58 -11.00
CA ALA A 316 3.62 15.60 -10.34
C ALA A 316 3.48 14.30 -11.12
N THR A 317 3.34 14.38 -12.45
CA THR A 317 3.25 13.19 -13.31
C THR A 317 4.58 12.42 -13.36
N SER A 318 5.71 13.13 -13.43
CA SER A 318 7.05 12.50 -13.37
C SER A 318 7.28 11.80 -12.03
N ALA A 319 6.91 12.46 -10.91
CA ALA A 319 6.98 11.87 -9.57
C ALA A 319 6.15 10.58 -9.47
N ALA A 320 4.91 10.60 -9.96
CA ALA A 320 4.03 9.43 -9.98
C ALA A 320 4.62 8.27 -10.80
N VAL A 321 5.16 8.55 -11.99
CA VAL A 321 5.76 7.52 -12.86
C VAL A 321 7.00 6.89 -12.23
N ILE A 322 7.91 7.72 -11.71
CA ILE A 322 9.12 7.26 -11.03
C ILE A 322 8.74 6.39 -9.83
N CYS A 323 7.85 6.88 -8.96
CA CYS A 323 7.47 6.19 -7.74
C CYS A 323 6.64 4.92 -7.99
N ALA A 324 5.78 4.88 -9.01
CA ALA A 324 5.12 3.66 -9.46
C ALA A 324 6.16 2.62 -9.94
N GLY A 325 7.16 3.06 -10.71
CA GLY A 325 8.28 2.21 -11.14
C GLY A 325 9.05 1.64 -9.96
N LEU A 326 9.40 2.47 -8.98
CA LEU A 326 10.06 2.06 -7.74
C LEU A 326 9.21 1.04 -6.96
N GLY A 327 7.91 1.30 -6.79
CA GLY A 327 6.99 0.39 -6.09
C GLY A 327 6.83 -0.98 -6.78
N LEU A 328 6.93 -1.02 -8.10
CA LEU A 328 6.85 -2.26 -8.88
C LEU A 328 8.16 -3.05 -8.89
N LEU A 329 9.31 -2.38 -8.78
CA LEU A 329 10.64 -2.99 -8.93
C LEU A 329 11.30 -3.34 -7.59
N LEU A 330 11.12 -2.53 -6.57
CA LEU A 330 11.83 -2.64 -5.28
C LEU A 330 11.03 -3.44 -4.24
N SER A 331 11.72 -4.07 -3.30
CA SER A 331 11.08 -4.66 -2.11
C SER A 331 10.45 -3.57 -1.23
N PRO A 332 9.48 -3.89 -0.35
CA PRO A 332 8.78 -2.88 0.44
C PRO A 332 9.72 -1.97 1.26
N VAL A 333 10.72 -2.55 1.93
CA VAL A 333 11.68 -1.79 2.75
C VAL A 333 12.52 -0.85 1.87
N VAL A 334 13.04 -1.34 0.75
CA VAL A 334 13.88 -0.53 -0.15
C VAL A 334 13.04 0.55 -0.85
N ALA A 335 11.77 0.28 -1.14
CA ALA A 335 10.86 1.28 -1.71
C ALA A 335 10.57 2.43 -0.74
N VAL A 336 10.44 2.16 0.57
CA VAL A 336 10.27 3.22 1.59
C VAL A 336 11.53 4.10 1.65
N VAL A 337 12.71 3.51 1.68
CA VAL A 337 13.98 4.27 1.67
C VAL A 337 14.10 5.11 0.37
N ALA A 338 13.75 4.52 -0.78
CA ALA A 338 13.75 5.23 -2.05
C ALA A 338 12.74 6.40 -2.07
N LEU A 339 11.58 6.26 -1.44
CA LEU A 339 10.60 7.34 -1.31
C LEU A 339 11.14 8.51 -0.48
N ILE A 340 11.76 8.22 0.66
CA ILE A 340 12.37 9.25 1.52
C ILE A 340 13.46 10.00 0.75
N GLY A 341 14.34 9.26 0.05
CA GLY A 341 15.37 9.85 -0.80
C GLY A 341 14.79 10.69 -1.94
N PHE A 342 13.70 10.24 -2.56
CA PHE A 342 13.00 10.97 -3.61
C PHE A 342 12.39 12.28 -3.10
N LEU A 343 11.69 12.25 -1.95
CA LEU A 343 11.12 13.45 -1.35
C LEU A 343 12.19 14.46 -0.93
N ALA A 344 13.31 13.98 -0.36
CA ALA A 344 14.45 14.82 -0.03
C ALA A 344 15.07 15.49 -1.27
N ALA A 345 15.24 14.73 -2.37
CA ALA A 345 15.75 15.27 -3.63
C ALA A 345 14.78 16.28 -4.26
N LEU A 346 13.48 16.02 -4.21
CA LEU A 346 12.44 16.94 -4.69
C LEU A 346 12.47 18.26 -3.89
N PHE A 347 12.53 18.18 -2.56
CA PHE A 347 12.63 19.35 -1.70
C PHE A 347 13.93 20.13 -1.96
N ALA A 348 15.07 19.46 -2.05
CA ALA A 348 16.34 20.09 -2.38
C ALA A 348 16.30 20.82 -3.74
N GLY A 349 15.61 20.25 -4.73
CA GLY A 349 15.36 20.90 -6.01
C GLY A 349 14.56 22.20 -5.87
N SER A 350 13.51 22.20 -5.05
CA SER A 350 12.71 23.41 -4.77
C SER A 350 13.51 24.48 -4.03
N VAL A 351 14.39 24.12 -3.10
CA VAL A 351 15.31 25.05 -2.41
C VAL A 351 16.25 25.75 -3.39
N VAL A 352 16.84 24.99 -4.31
CA VAL A 352 17.65 25.56 -5.41
C VAL A 352 16.80 26.47 -6.29
N GLY A 353 15.55 26.09 -6.56
CA GLY A 353 14.57 26.89 -7.28
C GLY A 353 14.34 28.27 -6.64
N VAL A 354 14.15 28.33 -5.31
CA VAL A 354 13.97 29.60 -4.58
C VAL A 354 15.17 30.53 -4.81
N GLY A 355 16.39 29.98 -4.77
CA GLY A 355 17.60 30.75 -5.08
C GLY A 355 17.67 31.30 -6.51
N ALA A 356 16.93 30.70 -7.44
CA ALA A 356 16.75 31.15 -8.83
C ALA A 356 15.45 31.96 -9.04
N GLY A 357 14.74 32.35 -7.96
CA GLY A 357 13.50 33.12 -8.02
C GLY A 357 12.27 32.32 -8.47
N ASN A 358 12.30 30.97 -8.37
CA ASN A 358 11.20 30.10 -8.78
C ASN A 358 10.81 29.11 -7.68
N TRP A 359 9.55 29.11 -7.25
CA TRP A 359 9.05 28.13 -6.27
C TRP A 359 8.29 27.01 -6.96
N LEU A 360 8.77 25.77 -6.77
CA LEU A 360 8.03 24.55 -7.12
C LEU A 360 7.40 23.98 -5.83
N PRO A 361 6.07 24.05 -5.67
CA PRO A 361 5.37 23.40 -4.57
C PRO A 361 5.64 21.89 -4.57
N VAL A 362 6.05 21.37 -3.41
CA VAL A 362 6.55 19.99 -3.24
C VAL A 362 5.44 19.05 -2.81
N ALA A 363 4.39 19.56 -2.16
CA ALA A 363 3.35 18.73 -1.57
C ALA A 363 2.62 17.90 -2.63
N VAL A 364 2.17 18.51 -3.73
CA VAL A 364 1.40 17.80 -4.76
C VAL A 364 2.23 16.70 -5.46
N PRO A 365 3.45 16.95 -5.97
CA PRO A 365 4.29 15.87 -6.51
C PRO A 365 4.67 14.81 -5.48
N GLY A 366 4.87 15.20 -4.21
CA GLY A 366 5.16 14.27 -3.11
C GLY A 366 4.00 13.31 -2.82
N ILE A 367 2.76 13.83 -2.71
CA ILE A 367 1.55 13.02 -2.53
C ILE A 367 1.32 12.11 -3.75
N ALA A 368 1.46 12.65 -4.96
CA ALA A 368 1.33 11.85 -6.19
C ALA A 368 2.34 10.69 -6.22
N GLY A 369 3.60 10.95 -5.84
CA GLY A 369 4.63 9.93 -5.70
C GLY A 369 4.28 8.87 -4.66
N LEU A 370 3.86 9.27 -3.46
CA LEU A 370 3.45 8.36 -2.38
C LEU A 370 2.30 7.43 -2.82
N CYS A 371 1.22 8.00 -3.37
CA CYS A 371 0.07 7.22 -3.84
C CYS A 371 0.47 6.25 -4.95
N ALA A 372 1.29 6.69 -5.90
CA ALA A 372 1.77 5.85 -7.00
C ALA A 372 2.67 4.69 -6.51
N LEU A 373 3.51 4.94 -5.50
CA LEU A 373 4.35 3.91 -4.88
C LEU A 373 3.49 2.86 -4.16
N LEU A 374 2.51 3.31 -3.37
CA LEU A 374 1.57 2.42 -2.68
C LEU A 374 0.77 1.58 -3.68
N GLY A 375 0.27 2.20 -4.77
CA GLY A 375 -0.41 1.50 -5.85
C GLY A 375 0.49 0.46 -6.54
N GLY A 376 1.76 0.79 -6.78
CA GLY A 376 2.76 -0.14 -7.32
C GLY A 376 3.01 -1.34 -6.40
N GLN A 377 3.16 -1.11 -5.09
CA GLN A 377 3.36 -2.16 -4.10
C GLN A 377 2.12 -3.05 -3.96
N LEU A 378 0.92 -2.47 -3.93
CA LEU A 378 -0.32 -3.22 -3.88
C LEU A 378 -0.50 -4.11 -5.11
N ALA A 379 -0.20 -3.59 -6.30
CA ALA A 379 -0.23 -4.37 -7.53
C ALA A 379 0.78 -5.53 -7.50
N ARG A 380 2.00 -5.29 -7.01
CA ARG A 380 3.01 -6.34 -6.82
C ARG A 380 2.53 -7.42 -5.87
N PHE A 381 1.95 -7.05 -4.73
CA PHE A 381 1.37 -7.97 -3.75
C PHE A 381 0.31 -8.89 -4.38
N PHE A 382 -0.68 -8.34 -5.09
CA PHE A 382 -1.71 -9.14 -5.76
C PHE A 382 -1.16 -10.08 -6.84
N VAL A 383 -0.10 -9.68 -7.54
CA VAL A 383 0.56 -10.53 -8.54
C VAL A 383 1.28 -11.70 -7.88
N GLU A 384 1.94 -11.48 -6.75
CA GLU A 384 2.65 -12.52 -6.01
C GLU A 384 1.66 -13.49 -5.33
N GLU A 385 0.58 -12.97 -4.76
CA GLU A 385 -0.47 -13.81 -4.15
C GLU A 385 -1.14 -14.73 -5.17
N ARG A 386 -1.47 -14.22 -6.36
CA ARG A 386 -2.00 -15.05 -7.46
C ARG A 386 -1.00 -16.06 -8.01
N ARG A 387 0.30 -15.90 -7.76
CA ARG A 387 1.31 -16.90 -8.09
C ARG A 387 1.34 -17.99 -7.04
N ARG A 388 1.31 -17.61 -5.76
CA ARG A 388 1.22 -18.54 -4.63
C ARG A 388 0.04 -19.49 -4.79
N LEU A 389 -1.17 -18.95 -4.99
CA LEU A 389 -2.39 -19.75 -5.17
C LEU A 389 -2.32 -20.68 -6.40
N ARG A 390 -1.66 -20.24 -7.48
CA ARG A 390 -1.45 -21.09 -8.67
C ARG A 390 -0.45 -22.20 -8.43
N MET A 391 0.60 -21.94 -7.65
CA MET A 391 1.56 -22.97 -7.25
C MET A 391 0.89 -23.99 -6.33
N GLU A 392 0.13 -23.55 -5.32
CA GLU A 392 -0.63 -24.44 -4.42
C GLU A 392 -1.60 -25.34 -5.20
N SER A 393 -2.37 -24.77 -6.14
CA SER A 393 -3.26 -25.56 -7.01
C SER A 393 -2.50 -26.55 -7.92
N ALA A 394 -1.30 -26.20 -8.39
CA ALA A 394 -0.49 -27.09 -9.22
C ALA A 394 0.15 -28.23 -8.40
N PHE A 395 0.58 -27.95 -7.16
CA PHE A 395 1.11 -28.96 -6.24
C PHE A 395 0.01 -29.90 -5.70
N GLY A 396 -1.23 -29.41 -5.55
CA GLY A 396 -2.39 -30.22 -5.16
C GLY A 396 -2.75 -31.35 -6.13
N CYS A 397 -2.26 -31.31 -7.37
CA CYS A 397 -2.41 -32.43 -8.33
C CYS A 397 -1.40 -33.57 -8.10
N TYR A 398 -0.34 -33.35 -7.32
CA TYR A 398 0.74 -34.30 -7.10
C TYR A 398 0.91 -34.71 -5.63
N LEU A 399 0.40 -33.90 -4.71
CA LEU A 399 0.42 -34.13 -3.26
C LEU A 399 -0.98 -33.88 -2.71
N ALA A 400 -1.42 -34.67 -1.73
CA ALA A 400 -2.73 -34.44 -1.12
C ALA A 400 -2.81 -33.00 -0.55
N PRO A 401 -3.98 -32.34 -0.64
CA PRO A 401 -4.15 -30.95 -0.20
C PRO A 401 -3.65 -30.68 1.23
N GLU A 402 -3.82 -31.67 2.12
CA GLU A 402 -3.39 -31.55 3.52
C GLU A 402 -1.87 -31.46 3.66
N ILE A 403 -1.11 -32.18 2.83
CA ILE A 403 0.37 -32.09 2.82
C ILE A 403 0.82 -30.75 2.24
N VAL A 404 0.15 -30.24 1.19
CA VAL A 404 0.46 -28.93 0.60
C VAL A 404 0.19 -27.80 1.58
N ARG A 405 -0.90 -27.90 2.35
CA ARG A 405 -1.29 -26.94 3.39
C ARG A 405 -0.30 -26.95 4.57
N GLN A 406 0.06 -28.13 5.07
CA GLN A 406 1.08 -28.28 6.10
C GLN A 406 2.44 -27.69 5.66
N LEU A 407 2.85 -27.91 4.40
CA LEU A 407 4.07 -27.34 3.84
C LEU A 407 4.03 -25.82 3.60
N SER A 408 2.86 -25.20 3.55
CA SER A 408 2.69 -23.77 3.27
C SER A 408 2.44 -22.92 4.51
N GLU A 409 1.96 -23.53 5.61
CA GLU A 409 1.63 -22.86 6.87
C GLU A 409 2.72 -23.00 7.95
N GLU A 410 3.45 -24.11 7.98
CA GLU A 410 4.49 -24.39 8.96
C GLU A 410 5.87 -24.45 8.27
N ASP A 411 6.92 -23.91 8.92
CA ASP A 411 8.33 -24.12 8.55
C ASP A 411 8.72 -25.58 8.87
N ILE A 412 8.02 -26.54 8.27
CA ILE A 412 8.27 -27.96 8.47
C ILE A 412 9.50 -28.32 7.66
N ASP A 413 10.62 -28.49 8.35
CA ASP A 413 11.71 -29.26 7.79
C ASP A 413 11.19 -30.64 7.41
N LEU A 414 11.19 -30.92 6.11
CA LEU A 414 10.90 -32.23 5.51
C LEU A 414 11.99 -33.24 5.91
N HIS A 415 11.99 -33.67 7.17
CA HIS A 415 12.92 -34.68 7.68
C HIS A 415 12.46 -36.08 7.28
N LEU A 416 13.44 -36.94 6.97
CA LEU A 416 13.22 -38.38 6.83
C LEU A 416 12.84 -38.95 8.19
N GLY A 417 11.77 -39.74 8.21
CA GLY A 417 11.26 -40.31 9.45
C GLY A 417 9.77 -40.52 9.40
N GLY A 418 9.28 -41.31 10.35
CA GLY A 418 7.87 -41.57 10.52
C GLY A 418 7.61 -42.03 11.94
N GLU A 419 6.36 -41.95 12.35
CA GLU A 419 5.91 -42.41 13.64
C GLU A 419 5.10 -43.70 13.50
N VAL A 420 5.14 -44.53 14.54
CA VAL A 420 4.32 -45.73 14.59
C VAL A 420 2.89 -45.30 14.91
N ARG A 421 1.98 -45.47 13.96
CA ARG A 421 0.55 -45.24 14.14
C ARG A 421 -0.23 -46.51 13.84
N GLU A 422 -1.35 -46.67 14.53
CA GLU A 422 -2.36 -47.64 14.12
C GLU A 422 -3.14 -47.05 12.94
N ILE A 423 -3.11 -47.75 11.81
CA ILE A 423 -3.78 -47.32 10.58
C ILE A 423 -4.55 -48.48 9.97
N SER A 424 -5.53 -48.15 9.13
CA SER A 424 -6.16 -49.11 8.23
C SER A 424 -5.66 -48.85 6.82
N VAL A 425 -5.13 -49.88 6.18
CA VAL A 425 -4.57 -49.81 4.82
C VAL A 425 -5.46 -50.59 3.88
N MET A 426 -5.80 -50.01 2.75
CA MET A 426 -6.58 -50.62 1.68
C MET A 426 -5.73 -50.73 0.42
N PHE A 427 -5.77 -51.91 -0.20
CA PHE A 427 -5.36 -52.11 -1.59
C PHE A 427 -6.61 -52.42 -2.41
N ALA A 428 -6.88 -51.61 -3.43
CA ALA A 428 -7.97 -51.83 -4.38
C ALA A 428 -7.38 -52.06 -5.78
N ASP A 429 -7.55 -53.28 -6.30
CA ASP A 429 -6.99 -53.72 -7.58
C ASP A 429 -8.11 -53.99 -8.60
N LEU A 430 -7.86 -53.66 -9.87
CA LEU A 430 -8.82 -53.88 -10.95
C LEU A 430 -8.71 -55.32 -11.47
N SER A 431 -9.78 -56.10 -11.28
CA SER A 431 -9.86 -57.44 -11.85
C SER A 431 -9.90 -57.41 -13.38
N ASN A 432 -9.28 -58.42 -14.01
CA ASN A 432 -9.18 -58.59 -15.47
C ASN A 432 -8.35 -57.52 -16.21
N PHE A 433 -7.61 -56.65 -15.51
CA PHE A 433 -6.81 -55.60 -16.15
C PHE A 433 -5.77 -56.17 -17.13
N THR A 434 -4.99 -57.17 -16.72
CA THR A 434 -3.94 -57.78 -17.56
C THR A 434 -4.49 -58.36 -18.87
N ALA A 435 -5.64 -59.02 -18.81
CA ALA A 435 -6.27 -59.60 -19.99
C ALA A 435 -6.76 -58.52 -20.98
N ILE A 436 -7.14 -57.35 -20.47
CA ILE A 436 -7.66 -56.24 -21.27
C ILE A 436 -6.50 -55.38 -21.81
N SER A 437 -5.44 -55.17 -21.02
CA SER A 437 -4.26 -54.41 -21.44
C SER A 437 -3.54 -54.99 -22.65
N ASP A 438 -3.67 -56.31 -22.87
CA ASP A 438 -3.09 -57.00 -24.04
C ASP A 438 -3.88 -56.76 -25.34
N THR A 439 -5.13 -56.30 -25.23
CA THR A 439 -6.06 -56.18 -26.37
C THR A 439 -6.47 -54.75 -26.69
N MET A 440 -6.29 -53.81 -25.75
CA MET A 440 -6.73 -52.43 -25.87
C MET A 440 -5.59 -51.47 -26.26
N PRO A 441 -5.83 -50.45 -27.11
CA PRO A 441 -4.84 -49.43 -27.41
C PRO A 441 -4.38 -48.65 -26.15
N PRO A 442 -3.09 -48.27 -26.04
CA PRO A 442 -2.57 -47.62 -24.83
C PRO A 442 -3.30 -46.33 -24.41
N ALA A 443 -3.79 -45.53 -25.37
CA ALA A 443 -4.50 -44.29 -25.07
C ALA A 443 -5.88 -44.55 -24.45
N GLU A 444 -6.62 -45.54 -24.98
CA GLU A 444 -7.93 -45.96 -24.47
C GLU A 444 -7.81 -46.63 -23.10
N LEU A 445 -6.78 -47.47 -22.92
CA LEU A 445 -6.46 -48.08 -21.63
C LEU A 445 -6.16 -47.01 -20.57
N MET A 446 -5.41 -45.97 -20.92
CA MET A 446 -5.09 -44.86 -20.02
C MET A 446 -6.34 -44.07 -19.63
N GLU A 447 -7.22 -43.75 -20.59
CA GLU A 447 -8.49 -43.06 -20.32
C GLU A 447 -9.38 -43.88 -19.40
N LEU A 448 -9.50 -45.18 -19.67
CA LEU A 448 -10.28 -46.11 -18.89
C LEU A 448 -9.77 -46.25 -17.45
N THR A 449 -8.46 -46.42 -17.29
CA THR A 449 -7.80 -46.51 -15.98
C THR A 449 -8.05 -45.23 -15.17
N ASN A 450 -7.88 -44.05 -15.78
CA ASN A 450 -8.13 -42.78 -15.12
C ASN A 450 -9.59 -42.60 -14.68
N ARG A 451 -10.56 -43.10 -15.44
CA ARG A 451 -11.98 -43.08 -15.05
C ARG A 451 -12.24 -43.93 -13.80
N TYR A 452 -11.62 -45.11 -13.70
CA TYR A 452 -11.73 -45.95 -12.51
C TYR A 452 -11.02 -45.35 -11.30
N PHE A 453 -9.79 -44.90 -11.47
CA PHE A 453 -9.06 -44.20 -10.40
C PHE A 453 -9.82 -43.00 -9.89
N LYS A 454 -10.45 -42.21 -10.77
CA LYS A 454 -11.29 -41.10 -10.35
C LYS A 454 -12.39 -41.52 -9.37
N VAL A 455 -13.14 -42.59 -9.67
CA VAL A 455 -14.21 -43.07 -8.79
C VAL A 455 -13.68 -43.59 -7.46
N ILE A 456 -12.57 -44.34 -7.49
CA ILE A 456 -11.95 -44.88 -6.28
C ILE A 456 -11.44 -43.75 -5.38
N VAL A 457 -10.68 -42.81 -5.95
CA VAL A 457 -10.09 -41.66 -5.24
C VAL A 457 -11.17 -40.75 -4.67
N GLU A 458 -12.23 -40.44 -5.43
CA GLU A 458 -13.35 -39.60 -4.93
C GLU A 458 -14.02 -40.21 -3.69
N VAL A 459 -14.15 -41.54 -3.63
CA VAL A 459 -14.70 -42.23 -2.45
C VAL A 459 -13.73 -42.19 -1.27
N ILE A 460 -12.43 -42.46 -1.52
CA ILE A 460 -11.40 -42.45 -0.47
C ILE A 460 -11.31 -41.06 0.17
N ASP A 461 -11.21 -40.01 -0.66
CA ASP A 461 -11.12 -38.62 -0.19
C ASP A 461 -12.35 -38.21 0.62
N LYS A 462 -13.56 -38.55 0.14
CA LYS A 462 -14.81 -38.24 0.85
C LYS A 462 -14.92 -38.92 2.22
N MET A 463 -14.31 -40.10 2.36
CA MET A 463 -14.31 -40.88 3.60
C MET A 463 -13.11 -40.57 4.50
N GLY A 464 -12.35 -39.51 4.20
CA GLY A 464 -11.22 -39.06 5.00
C GLY A 464 -9.97 -39.95 4.89
N GLY A 465 -9.90 -40.77 3.84
CA GLY A 465 -8.72 -41.57 3.53
C GLY A 465 -7.69 -40.76 2.76
N TYR A 466 -6.44 -41.21 2.82
CA TYR A 466 -5.32 -40.65 2.07
C TYR A 466 -4.86 -41.66 1.01
N VAL A 467 -4.89 -41.26 -0.26
CA VAL A 467 -4.34 -42.04 -1.37
C VAL A 467 -2.82 -41.89 -1.37
N ASP A 468 -2.10 -42.96 -1.03
CA ASP A 468 -0.64 -42.97 -0.97
C ASP A 468 -0.03 -42.99 -2.37
N LYS A 469 -0.41 -43.99 -3.18
CA LYS A 469 0.08 -44.13 -4.55
C LYS A 469 -0.78 -45.06 -5.41
N PHE A 470 -0.61 -44.91 -6.71
CA PHE A 470 -1.02 -45.87 -7.72
C PHE A 470 0.12 -46.86 -7.99
N ILE A 471 -0.19 -48.16 -8.04
CA ILE A 471 0.77 -49.24 -8.31
C ILE A 471 0.23 -50.05 -9.49
N GLY A 472 0.60 -49.66 -10.71
CA GLY A 472 -0.02 -50.22 -11.91
C GLY A 472 -1.50 -49.85 -11.97
N ASP A 473 -2.37 -50.86 -11.86
CA ASP A 473 -3.83 -50.79 -11.81
C ASP A 473 -4.42 -50.82 -10.39
N ALA A 474 -3.56 -50.92 -9.37
CA ALA A 474 -3.97 -50.91 -7.97
C ALA A 474 -3.86 -49.51 -7.33
N VAL A 475 -4.77 -49.21 -6.40
CA VAL A 475 -4.75 -48.03 -5.54
C VAL A 475 -4.40 -48.46 -4.12
N MET A 476 -3.35 -47.85 -3.54
CA MET A 476 -3.04 -47.98 -2.12
C MET A 476 -3.52 -46.73 -1.38
N ALA A 477 -4.32 -46.94 -0.33
CA ALA A 477 -4.80 -45.87 0.54
C ALA A 477 -4.71 -46.23 2.02
N MET A 478 -4.70 -45.22 2.87
CA MET A 478 -4.65 -45.38 4.32
C MET A 478 -5.58 -44.42 5.06
N TRP A 479 -6.09 -44.87 6.21
CA TRP A 479 -6.87 -44.09 7.16
C TRP A 479 -6.15 -44.08 8.52
N GLY A 480 -6.27 -42.96 9.24
CA GLY A 480 -5.53 -42.71 10.49
C GLY A 480 -4.21 -41.95 10.31
N ALA A 481 -3.83 -41.63 9.07
CA ALA A 481 -2.74 -40.71 8.75
C ALA A 481 -2.92 -40.10 7.33
N PRO A 482 -2.47 -38.84 7.08
CA PRO A 482 -1.81 -37.91 8.01
C PRO A 482 -2.76 -37.36 9.09
N ALA A 483 -4.05 -37.22 8.76
CA ALA A 483 -5.08 -36.87 9.73
C ALA A 483 -5.36 -38.06 10.66
N SER A 484 -5.45 -37.81 11.97
CA SER A 484 -5.87 -38.83 12.93
C SER A 484 -7.37 -39.10 12.78
N ALA A 485 -7.76 -40.37 12.73
CA ALA A 485 -9.15 -40.79 12.63
C ALA A 485 -9.48 -41.83 13.70
N ALA A 486 -10.48 -41.53 14.53
CA ALA A 486 -10.88 -42.38 15.65
C ALA A 486 -11.44 -43.75 15.22
N ASP A 487 -11.92 -43.88 13.97
CA ASP A 487 -12.58 -45.09 13.46
C ASP A 487 -12.07 -45.47 12.06
N SER A 488 -10.74 -45.55 11.94
CA SER A 488 -10.05 -45.78 10.66
C SER A 488 -10.47 -47.09 9.98
N ALA A 489 -10.73 -48.15 10.76
CA ALA A 489 -11.18 -49.44 10.24
C ALA A 489 -12.58 -49.36 9.62
N ALA A 490 -13.52 -48.67 10.28
CA ALA A 490 -14.86 -48.52 9.73
C ALA A 490 -14.87 -47.65 8.47
N GLN A 491 -14.12 -46.54 8.47
CA GLN A 491 -14.01 -45.68 7.29
C GLN A 491 -13.45 -46.44 6.10
N ALA A 492 -12.38 -47.22 6.29
CA ALA A 492 -11.80 -48.05 5.23
C ALA A 492 -12.79 -49.10 4.69
N LEU A 493 -13.52 -49.80 5.57
CA LEU A 493 -14.49 -50.82 5.13
C LEU A 493 -15.73 -50.20 4.46
N GLU A 494 -16.22 -49.07 4.97
CA GLU A 494 -17.32 -48.33 4.34
C GLU A 494 -16.91 -47.79 2.97
N SER A 495 -15.69 -47.26 2.83
CA SER A 495 -15.10 -46.90 1.53
C SER A 495 -15.08 -48.10 0.59
N ALA A 496 -14.69 -49.28 1.05
CA ALA A 496 -14.63 -50.47 0.20
C ALA A 496 -16.00 -50.88 -0.35
N PHE A 497 -17.05 -50.90 0.49
CA PHE A 497 -18.41 -51.15 0.03
C PHE A 497 -18.90 -50.09 -0.96
N LEU A 498 -18.61 -48.81 -0.70
CA LEU A 498 -19.02 -47.73 -1.59
C LEU A 498 -18.26 -47.78 -2.93
N ILE A 499 -16.96 -48.11 -2.92
CA ILE A 499 -16.16 -48.32 -4.13
C ILE A 499 -16.75 -49.49 -4.94
N GLU A 500 -17.02 -50.62 -4.30
CA GLU A 500 -17.62 -51.80 -4.95
C GLU A 500 -18.97 -51.44 -5.59
N GLN A 501 -19.83 -50.72 -4.88
CA GLN A 501 -21.10 -50.25 -5.39
C GLN A 501 -20.92 -49.33 -6.62
N ARG A 502 -20.06 -48.30 -6.53
CA ARG A 502 -19.85 -47.33 -7.62
C ARG A 502 -19.21 -47.95 -8.85
N VAL A 503 -18.28 -48.89 -8.65
CA VAL A 503 -17.68 -49.69 -9.72
C VAL A 503 -18.76 -50.56 -10.39
N SER A 504 -19.65 -51.17 -9.60
CA SER A 504 -20.76 -51.97 -10.12
C SER A 504 -21.79 -51.13 -10.91
N GLU A 505 -22.08 -49.90 -10.45
CA GLU A 505 -22.91 -48.92 -11.17
C GLU A 505 -22.29 -48.53 -12.51
N LEU A 506 -20.98 -48.21 -12.52
CA LEU A 506 -20.23 -47.92 -13.75
C LEU A 506 -20.28 -49.09 -14.73
N ARG A 507 -20.04 -50.30 -14.23
CA ARG A 507 -20.11 -51.54 -15.02
C ARG A 507 -21.51 -51.76 -15.60
N SER A 508 -22.57 -51.50 -14.83
CA SER A 508 -23.95 -51.70 -15.29
C SER A 508 -24.38 -50.67 -16.34
N ALA A 509 -23.85 -49.45 -16.26
CA ALA A 509 -24.11 -48.38 -17.21
C ALA A 509 -23.36 -48.57 -18.55
N ALA A 510 -22.28 -49.35 -18.55
CA ALA A 510 -21.51 -49.70 -19.74
C ALA A 510 -22.25 -50.77 -20.58
N GLN A 511 -23.16 -50.34 -21.45
CA GLN A 511 -23.98 -51.20 -22.33
C GLN A 511 -23.15 -51.92 -23.42
N GLY A 512 -22.38 -52.95 -23.04
CA GLY A 512 -21.59 -53.76 -23.98
C GLY A 512 -20.21 -53.19 -24.34
N ASP A 513 -19.77 -52.16 -23.63
CA ASP A 513 -18.44 -51.56 -23.74
C ASP A 513 -17.40 -52.36 -22.93
N ASP A 514 -16.10 -52.14 -23.15
CA ASP A 514 -15.00 -52.85 -22.46
C ASP A 514 -15.02 -52.64 -20.93
N LEU A 515 -15.65 -51.56 -20.48
CA LEU A 515 -15.99 -51.26 -19.07
C LEU A 515 -16.79 -52.38 -18.37
N SER A 516 -17.57 -53.17 -19.11
CA SER A 516 -18.39 -54.26 -18.56
C SER A 516 -17.56 -55.43 -17.98
N LYS A 517 -16.25 -55.48 -18.30
CA LYS A 517 -15.33 -56.58 -17.97
C LYS A 517 -14.53 -56.36 -16.69
N PHE A 518 -14.59 -55.18 -16.09
CA PHE A 518 -13.83 -54.82 -14.89
C PHE A 518 -14.64 -55.07 -13.61
N ASP A 519 -13.94 -55.47 -12.57
CA ASP A 519 -14.44 -55.53 -11.19
C ASP A 519 -13.32 -55.05 -10.26
N VAL A 520 -13.60 -54.90 -8.96
CA VAL A 520 -12.60 -54.46 -7.99
C VAL A 520 -12.39 -55.51 -6.91
N LYS A 521 -11.13 -55.80 -6.61
CA LYS A 521 -10.70 -56.61 -5.46
C LYS A 521 -10.13 -55.68 -4.41
N ILE A 522 -10.60 -55.80 -3.17
CA ILE A 522 -10.23 -54.92 -2.09
C ILE A 522 -9.74 -55.73 -0.90
N GLY A 523 -8.48 -55.50 -0.51
CA GLY A 523 -7.88 -56.04 0.70
C GLY A 523 -7.68 -54.96 1.75
N ILE A 524 -8.15 -55.19 2.98
CA ILE A 524 -8.00 -54.24 4.10
C ILE A 524 -7.28 -54.90 5.26
N GLY A 525 -6.24 -54.24 5.77
CA GLY A 525 -5.55 -54.63 6.99
C GLY A 525 -5.48 -53.48 7.98
N THR A 526 -5.76 -53.75 9.26
CA THR A 526 -5.67 -52.76 10.35
C THR A 526 -4.58 -53.17 11.34
N GLY A 527 -3.76 -52.21 11.77
CA GLY A 527 -2.73 -52.44 12.77
C GLY A 527 -1.59 -51.42 12.72
N PRO A 528 -0.53 -51.61 13.52
CA PRO A 528 0.58 -50.67 13.60
C PRO A 528 1.41 -50.65 12.32
N ALA A 529 1.70 -49.44 11.81
CA ALA A 529 2.63 -49.19 10.72
C ALA A 529 3.45 -47.92 10.99
N ILE A 530 4.63 -47.82 10.40
CA ILE A 530 5.40 -46.58 10.39
C ILE A 530 4.84 -45.70 9.28
N VAL A 531 4.35 -44.52 9.61
CA VAL A 531 3.85 -43.54 8.64
C VAL A 531 4.71 -42.29 8.67
N GLY A 532 5.17 -41.85 7.50
CA GLY A 532 5.96 -40.63 7.38
C GLY A 532 6.66 -40.49 6.04
N ASN A 533 7.67 -39.62 6.01
CA ASN A 533 8.45 -39.31 4.82
C ASN A 533 9.55 -40.37 4.62
N VAL A 534 9.42 -41.14 3.54
CA VAL A 534 10.38 -42.18 3.14
C VAL A 534 11.07 -41.77 1.85
N GLY A 535 12.38 -42.05 1.74
CA GLY A 535 13.14 -41.87 0.50
C GLY A 535 14.49 -41.21 0.73
N THR A 536 14.79 -40.17 -0.04
CA THR A 536 16.02 -39.38 0.07
C THR A 536 15.67 -37.90 0.20
N PRO A 537 16.59 -37.03 0.65
CA PRO A 537 16.31 -35.59 0.77
C PRO A 537 15.87 -34.90 -0.53
N ARG A 538 16.17 -35.50 -1.70
CA ARG A 538 15.76 -34.97 -3.01
C ARG A 538 14.49 -35.62 -3.58
N ARG A 539 13.99 -36.69 -2.94
CA ARG A 539 12.80 -37.45 -3.34
C ARG A 539 12.18 -38.09 -2.10
N LEU A 540 11.21 -37.41 -1.52
CA LEU A 540 10.43 -37.89 -0.38
C LEU A 540 9.05 -38.33 -0.86
N SER A 541 8.53 -39.39 -0.26
CA SER A 541 7.15 -39.82 -0.40
C SER A 541 6.57 -40.06 0.98
N TYR A 542 5.45 -39.41 1.27
CA TYR A 542 4.69 -39.66 2.49
C TYR A 542 3.89 -40.95 2.32
N THR A 543 4.28 -42.01 3.04
CA THR A 543 3.79 -43.38 2.81
C THR A 543 3.78 -44.18 4.13
N ALA A 544 3.08 -45.30 4.14
CA ALA A 544 3.10 -46.25 5.25
C ALA A 544 4.00 -47.45 4.95
N LEU A 545 4.76 -47.91 5.95
CA LEU A 545 5.59 -49.11 5.89
C LEU A 545 5.32 -50.02 7.08
N GLY A 546 5.16 -51.31 6.84
CA GLY A 546 5.03 -52.28 7.93
C GLY A 546 4.38 -53.60 7.53
N ALA A 547 4.24 -54.48 8.52
CA ALA A 547 3.58 -55.77 8.33
C ALA A 547 2.09 -55.62 7.94
N THR A 548 1.42 -54.57 8.41
CA THR A 548 0.02 -54.25 8.09
C THR A 548 -0.18 -53.94 6.61
N VAL A 549 0.71 -53.13 6.02
CA VAL A 549 0.69 -52.80 4.58
C VAL A 549 0.85 -54.06 3.74
N ASN A 550 1.84 -54.90 4.08
CA ASN A 550 2.08 -56.17 3.39
C ASN A 550 0.93 -57.18 3.56
N LEU A 551 0.18 -57.10 4.66
CA LEU A 551 -0.99 -57.94 4.90
C LEU A 551 -2.16 -57.50 4.01
N ALA A 552 -2.46 -56.20 3.96
CA ALA A 552 -3.51 -55.64 3.10
C ALA A 552 -3.28 -55.97 1.61
N GLU A 553 -2.05 -55.79 1.12
CA GLU A 553 -1.66 -56.15 -0.27
C GLU A 553 -1.96 -57.63 -0.58
N ARG A 554 -1.81 -58.52 0.40
CA ARG A 554 -2.05 -59.95 0.21
C ARG A 554 -3.50 -60.33 0.33
N LEU A 555 -4.26 -59.66 1.20
CA LEU A 555 -5.70 -59.89 1.32
C LEU A 555 -6.43 -59.52 0.03
N GLU A 556 -5.96 -58.49 -0.69
CA GLU A 556 -6.44 -58.19 -2.05
C GLU A 556 -6.24 -59.40 -2.97
N LYS A 557 -5.05 -60.01 -2.97
CA LYS A 557 -4.77 -61.22 -3.78
C LYS A 557 -5.62 -62.43 -3.36
N VAL A 558 -6.00 -62.52 -2.08
CA VAL A 558 -6.91 -63.56 -1.57
C VAL A 558 -8.30 -63.44 -2.19
N CYS A 559 -8.78 -62.22 -2.49
CA CYS A 559 -10.03 -62.00 -3.19
C CYS A 559 -10.11 -62.80 -4.49
N GLY A 560 -9.06 -62.76 -5.33
CA GLY A 560 -9.01 -63.52 -6.58
C GLY A 560 -8.98 -65.04 -6.39
N THR A 561 -8.45 -65.52 -5.27
CA THR A 561 -8.39 -66.97 -4.97
C THR A 561 -9.74 -67.53 -4.56
N PHE A 562 -10.54 -66.75 -3.82
CA PHE A 562 -11.85 -67.16 -3.31
C PHE A 562 -13.03 -66.57 -4.08
N GLY A 563 -12.78 -65.75 -5.12
CA GLY A 563 -13.81 -65.02 -5.86
C GLY A 563 -14.57 -63.99 -5.02
N CYS A 564 -13.99 -63.56 -3.90
CA CYS A 564 -14.53 -62.52 -3.04
C CYS A 564 -14.21 -61.13 -3.61
N ARG A 565 -14.93 -60.10 -3.17
CA ARG A 565 -14.59 -58.70 -3.54
C ARG A 565 -13.86 -57.96 -2.43
N ILE A 566 -14.30 -58.13 -1.18
CA ILE A 566 -13.76 -57.40 -0.04
C ILE A 566 -13.29 -58.41 1.01
N VAL A 567 -11.99 -58.42 1.28
CA VAL A 567 -11.38 -59.31 2.27
C VAL A 567 -10.62 -58.48 3.30
N VAL A 568 -10.84 -58.81 4.57
CA VAL A 568 -10.25 -58.12 5.72
C VAL A 568 -9.46 -59.07 6.62
N ASP A 569 -8.54 -58.52 7.41
CA ASP A 569 -7.83 -59.29 8.43
C ASP A 569 -8.65 -59.48 9.72
N SER A 570 -8.15 -60.33 10.62
CA SER A 570 -8.77 -60.57 11.93
C SER A 570 -8.92 -59.31 12.79
N THR A 571 -7.99 -58.36 12.69
CA THR A 571 -8.01 -57.12 13.47
C THR A 571 -9.15 -56.21 13.02
N THR A 572 -9.28 -56.02 11.70
CA THR A 572 -10.38 -55.24 11.10
C THR A 572 -11.74 -55.90 11.38
N MET A 573 -11.83 -57.23 11.23
CA MET A 573 -13.06 -57.97 11.56
C MET A 573 -13.42 -57.79 13.04
N ALA A 574 -12.47 -57.98 13.96
CA ALA A 574 -12.73 -57.88 15.40
C ALA A 574 -13.22 -56.48 15.81
N ALA A 575 -12.68 -55.42 15.19
CA ALA A 575 -13.11 -54.05 15.40
C ALA A 575 -14.54 -53.77 14.88
N LEU A 576 -15.01 -54.53 13.89
CA LEU A 576 -16.24 -54.24 13.14
C LEU A 576 -17.30 -55.35 13.22
N LYS A 577 -17.07 -56.40 14.01
CA LYS A 577 -17.96 -57.58 14.15
C LYS A 577 -19.40 -57.25 14.53
N ASP A 578 -19.60 -56.15 15.26
CA ASP A 578 -20.92 -55.69 15.74
C ASP A 578 -21.62 -54.77 14.71
N ARG A 579 -20.95 -54.46 13.60
CA ARG A 579 -21.45 -53.56 12.53
C ARG A 579 -21.62 -54.25 11.19
N TYR A 580 -20.83 -55.29 10.91
CA TYR A 580 -20.81 -56.00 9.62
C TYR A 580 -20.86 -57.51 9.81
N LEU A 581 -21.44 -58.19 8.81
CA LEU A 581 -21.43 -59.64 8.69
C LEU A 581 -20.15 -60.09 7.96
N PHE A 582 -19.49 -61.11 8.51
CA PHE A 582 -18.26 -61.67 7.95
C PHE A 582 -18.36 -63.18 7.80
N CYS A 583 -17.70 -63.70 6.77
CA CYS A 583 -17.43 -65.13 6.61
C CYS A 583 -15.92 -65.37 6.76
N GLU A 584 -15.50 -66.23 7.68
CA GLU A 584 -14.10 -66.63 7.78
C GLU A 584 -13.76 -67.57 6.62
N LEU A 585 -12.87 -67.15 5.72
CA LEU A 585 -12.51 -67.91 4.53
C LEU A 585 -11.58 -69.06 4.90
N ASP A 586 -10.33 -68.72 5.25
CA ASP A 586 -9.33 -69.68 5.72
C ASP A 586 -8.16 -68.93 6.39
N ALA A 587 -7.28 -69.69 7.03
CA ALA A 587 -6.03 -69.20 7.58
C ALA A 587 -4.97 -69.12 6.47
N VAL A 588 -4.59 -67.91 6.09
CA VAL A 588 -3.61 -67.66 5.03
C VAL A 588 -2.20 -67.61 5.63
N SER A 589 -1.30 -68.45 5.12
CA SER A 589 0.10 -68.44 5.56
C SER A 589 0.89 -67.34 4.87
N LEU A 590 1.52 -66.48 5.67
CA LEU A 590 2.38 -65.41 5.20
C LEU A 590 3.85 -65.86 5.25
N LYS A 591 4.56 -65.78 4.11
CA LYS A 591 6.00 -66.03 4.06
C LYS A 591 6.72 -65.07 5.02
N GLY A 592 7.33 -65.61 6.08
CA GLY A 592 8.03 -64.84 7.11
C GLY A 592 7.30 -64.63 8.44
N LYS A 593 6.02 -65.03 8.57
CA LYS A 593 5.34 -65.14 9.88
C LYS A 593 5.17 -66.61 10.26
N ARG A 594 5.35 -66.92 11.57
CA ARG A 594 5.18 -68.27 12.12
C ARG A 594 3.71 -68.69 12.29
N ALA A 595 2.80 -67.71 12.42
CA ALA A 595 1.37 -67.96 12.59
C ALA A 595 0.60 -67.53 11.33
N PRO A 596 -0.28 -68.39 10.79
CA PRO A 596 -1.18 -68.02 9.70
C PRO A 596 -2.20 -66.96 10.17
N VAL A 597 -2.64 -66.09 9.26
CA VAL A 597 -3.60 -65.02 9.54
C VAL A 597 -4.93 -65.38 8.92
N SER A 598 -6.01 -65.39 9.70
CA SER A 598 -7.36 -65.61 9.18
C SER A 598 -7.79 -64.46 8.28
N ALA A 599 -8.29 -64.80 7.09
CA ALA A 599 -8.90 -63.88 6.15
C ALA A 599 -10.43 -63.97 6.26
N TYR A 600 -11.10 -62.82 6.25
CA TYR A 600 -12.55 -62.73 6.38
C TYR A 600 -13.13 -62.00 5.18
N GLU A 601 -14.11 -62.59 4.51
CA GLU A 601 -14.91 -61.88 3.53
C GLU A 601 -15.93 -60.99 4.25
N ALA A 602 -15.98 -59.71 3.88
CA ALA A 602 -17.01 -58.80 4.38
C ALA A 602 -18.24 -58.87 3.48
N ILE A 603 -19.40 -59.24 4.05
CA ILE A 603 -20.61 -59.54 3.28
C ILE A 603 -21.54 -58.34 3.19
N ALA A 604 -21.93 -57.77 4.32
CA ALA A 604 -22.86 -56.65 4.38
C ALA A 604 -22.86 -55.96 5.76
N PRO A 605 -23.24 -54.68 5.85
CA PRO A 605 -23.59 -54.05 7.12
C PRO A 605 -24.79 -54.76 7.77
N ILE A 606 -24.74 -54.99 9.09
CA ILE A 606 -25.80 -55.73 9.82
C ILE A 606 -27.17 -55.04 9.67
N GLY A 607 -27.19 -53.71 9.72
CA GLY A 607 -28.41 -52.91 9.63
C GLY A 607 -29.13 -52.99 8.28
N THR A 608 -28.41 -53.31 7.19
CA THR A 608 -28.95 -53.36 5.83
C THR A 608 -28.90 -54.75 5.19
N ALA A 609 -28.32 -55.75 5.89
CA ALA A 609 -28.20 -57.11 5.38
C ALA A 609 -29.58 -57.73 5.06
N THR A 610 -29.68 -58.43 3.94
CA THR A 610 -30.88 -59.17 3.55
C THR A 610 -31.03 -60.46 4.38
N LYS A 611 -32.22 -61.07 4.35
CA LYS A 611 -32.43 -62.39 4.98
C LYS A 611 -31.52 -63.45 4.36
N GLU A 612 -31.37 -63.41 3.04
CA GLU A 612 -30.50 -64.31 2.26
C GLU A 612 -29.03 -64.17 2.67
N GLN A 613 -28.52 -62.94 2.84
CA GLN A 613 -27.13 -62.71 3.28
C GLN A 613 -26.89 -63.24 4.70
N ARG A 614 -27.84 -63.04 5.62
CA ARG A 614 -27.76 -63.59 6.98
C ARG A 614 -27.76 -65.12 6.99
N GLU A 615 -28.62 -65.72 6.16
CA GLU A 615 -28.69 -67.17 6.02
C GLU A 615 -27.41 -67.73 5.38
N TYR A 616 -26.88 -67.08 4.35
CA TYR A 616 -25.62 -67.42 3.72
C TYR A 616 -24.48 -67.47 4.74
N VAL A 617 -24.30 -66.41 5.52
CA VAL A 617 -23.25 -66.33 6.56
C VAL A 617 -23.42 -67.42 7.62
N SER A 618 -24.65 -67.64 8.09
CA SER A 618 -24.95 -68.67 9.10
C SER A 618 -24.61 -70.07 8.59
N ARG A 619 -25.07 -70.42 7.39
CA ARG A 619 -24.82 -71.72 6.75
C ARG A 619 -23.35 -71.91 6.41
N TYR A 620 -22.67 -70.87 5.93
CA TYR A 620 -21.25 -70.91 5.64
C TYR A 620 -20.43 -71.20 6.90
N ASN A 621 -20.74 -70.50 8.00
CA ASN A 621 -20.06 -70.71 9.28
C ASN A 621 -20.36 -72.09 9.87
N ALA A 622 -21.58 -72.62 9.70
CA ALA A 622 -21.92 -73.99 10.09
C ALA A 622 -21.08 -75.01 9.31
N ALA A 623 -20.93 -74.84 8.00
CA ALA A 623 -20.07 -75.69 7.17
C ALA A 623 -18.60 -75.63 7.62
N LEU A 624 -18.09 -74.44 7.94
CA LEU A 624 -16.73 -74.27 8.44
C LEU A 624 -16.52 -74.96 9.79
N GLN A 625 -17.52 -74.96 10.67
CA GLN A 625 -17.48 -75.70 11.94
C GLN A 625 -17.47 -77.22 11.71
N CYS A 626 -18.32 -77.75 10.81
CA CYS A 626 -18.29 -79.16 10.42
C CYS A 626 -16.90 -79.56 9.91
N TYR A 627 -16.31 -78.74 9.03
CA TYR A 627 -14.97 -78.96 8.49
C TYR A 627 -13.89 -78.99 9.60
N ARG A 628 -13.93 -78.05 10.54
CA ARG A 628 -13.00 -77.99 11.69
C ARG A 628 -13.17 -79.15 12.67
N ASN A 629 -14.38 -79.67 12.80
CA ASN A 629 -14.70 -80.83 13.64
C ASN A 629 -14.39 -82.17 12.96
N GLY A 630 -13.88 -82.17 11.72
CA GLY A 630 -13.51 -83.36 10.95
C GLY A 630 -14.64 -83.98 10.13
N ASP A 631 -15.82 -83.36 10.09
CA ASP A 631 -16.97 -83.80 9.27
C ASP A 631 -16.93 -83.14 7.89
N SER A 632 -15.96 -83.59 7.07
CA SER A 632 -15.71 -83.04 5.73
C SER A 632 -16.86 -83.29 4.75
N GLU A 633 -17.61 -84.40 4.89
CA GLU A 633 -18.73 -84.70 3.99
C GLU A 633 -19.88 -83.71 4.19
N GLN A 634 -20.25 -83.42 5.45
CA GLN A 634 -21.31 -82.47 5.76
C GLN A 634 -20.90 -81.03 5.36
N ALA A 635 -19.65 -80.64 5.62
CA ALA A 635 -19.13 -79.33 5.21
C ALA A 635 -19.18 -79.12 3.68
N VAL A 636 -18.74 -80.12 2.91
CA VAL A 636 -18.79 -80.10 1.45
C VAL A 636 -20.22 -79.96 0.94
N SER A 637 -21.18 -80.70 1.51
CA SER A 637 -22.60 -80.62 1.10
C SER A 637 -23.12 -79.20 1.25
N ILE A 638 -22.91 -78.58 2.43
CA ILE A 638 -23.41 -77.23 2.71
C ILE A 638 -22.76 -76.20 1.78
N TRP A 639 -21.44 -76.28 1.56
CA TRP A 639 -20.77 -75.34 0.65
C TRP A 639 -21.16 -75.52 -0.82
N MET A 640 -21.40 -76.75 -1.29
CA MET A 640 -21.88 -76.97 -2.67
C MET A 640 -23.31 -76.45 -2.87
N GLU A 641 -24.17 -76.55 -1.85
CA GLU A 641 -25.50 -75.94 -1.88
C GLU A 641 -25.43 -74.40 -1.91
N LEU A 642 -24.55 -73.81 -1.09
CA LEU A 642 -24.33 -72.36 -1.10
C LEU A 642 -23.75 -71.87 -2.42
N ASP A 643 -22.81 -72.60 -3.02
CA ASP A 643 -22.27 -72.29 -4.35
C ASP A 643 -23.36 -72.35 -5.43
N ALA A 644 -24.21 -73.38 -5.40
CA ALA A 644 -25.29 -73.54 -6.36
C ALA A 644 -26.34 -72.41 -6.32
N ALA A 645 -26.52 -71.77 -5.16
CA ALA A 645 -27.44 -70.65 -4.97
C ALA A 645 -26.91 -69.31 -5.53
N ILE A 646 -25.64 -69.21 -5.93
CA ILE A 646 -25.04 -67.98 -6.45
C ILE A 646 -25.37 -67.81 -7.95
N VAL A 647 -26.20 -66.81 -8.28
CA VAL A 647 -26.88 -66.65 -9.58
C VAL A 647 -25.98 -66.13 -10.73
N ARG A 648 -24.71 -65.76 -10.49
CA ARG A 648 -23.79 -65.29 -11.56
C ARG A 648 -22.47 -66.07 -11.55
N ARG A 649 -22.18 -66.77 -12.65
CA ARG A 649 -20.98 -67.60 -12.85
C ARG A 649 -19.98 -66.93 -13.78
N THR A 650 -18.85 -66.50 -13.23
CA THR A 650 -17.64 -66.15 -14.00
C THR A 650 -16.33 -66.49 -13.28
N VAL A 651 -16.32 -66.66 -11.94
CA VAL A 651 -15.15 -67.04 -11.12
C VAL A 651 -15.58 -68.04 -10.03
N ALA A 652 -14.64 -68.81 -9.47
CA ALA A 652 -14.88 -69.72 -8.34
C ALA A 652 -15.30 -68.94 -7.08
N SER A 653 -16.35 -69.38 -6.39
CA SER A 653 -16.84 -68.75 -5.14
C SER A 653 -16.13 -69.29 -3.89
N ALA A 654 -16.21 -68.55 -2.78
CA ALA A 654 -15.62 -68.99 -1.51
C ALA A 654 -16.13 -70.37 -1.06
N PRO A 655 -17.45 -70.68 -1.14
CA PRO A 655 -17.95 -72.02 -0.90
C PRO A 655 -17.35 -73.08 -1.82
N ALA A 656 -17.23 -72.82 -3.13
CA ALA A 656 -16.65 -73.77 -4.08
C ALA A 656 -15.18 -74.10 -3.75
N VAL A 657 -14.40 -73.08 -3.41
CA VAL A 657 -12.99 -73.25 -3.03
C VAL A 657 -12.86 -74.05 -1.74
N MET A 658 -13.69 -73.77 -0.74
CA MET A 658 -13.68 -74.50 0.53
C MET A 658 -14.17 -75.94 0.40
N ALA A 659 -15.20 -76.18 -0.41
CA ALA A 659 -15.65 -77.54 -0.74
C ALA A 659 -14.55 -78.34 -1.44
N GLN A 660 -13.80 -77.73 -2.36
CA GLN A 660 -12.68 -78.39 -3.02
C GLN A 660 -11.54 -78.72 -2.04
N ARG A 661 -11.23 -77.82 -1.11
CA ARG A 661 -10.23 -78.06 -0.05
C ARG A 661 -10.65 -79.20 0.88
N ALA A 662 -11.89 -79.22 1.34
CA ALA A 662 -12.39 -80.28 2.20
C ALA A 662 -12.36 -81.68 1.54
N LYS A 663 -12.50 -81.76 0.21
CA LYS A 663 -12.35 -83.01 -0.55
C LYS A 663 -10.91 -83.48 -0.73
N THR A 664 -9.95 -82.56 -0.80
CA THR A 664 -8.56 -82.85 -1.17
C THR A 664 -7.57 -82.80 0.00
N GLY A 665 -8.04 -82.44 1.20
CA GLY A 665 -7.23 -82.25 2.42
C GLY A 665 -6.65 -80.83 2.51
N PRO A 666 -6.13 -80.41 3.69
CA PRO A 666 -5.64 -79.05 3.90
C PRO A 666 -4.34 -78.82 3.12
N ALA A 667 -4.46 -78.39 1.86
CA ALA A 667 -3.38 -77.70 1.18
C ALA A 667 -3.38 -76.26 1.68
N VAL A 668 -2.41 -75.90 2.54
CA VAL A 668 -2.14 -74.50 2.90
C VAL A 668 -1.95 -73.76 1.57
N ALA A 669 -2.83 -72.79 1.28
CA ALA A 669 -2.70 -71.97 0.09
C ALA A 669 -1.35 -71.22 0.15
N GLN A 670 -0.36 -71.72 -0.57
CA GLN A 670 0.89 -71.01 -0.76
C GLN A 670 0.60 -69.89 -1.75
N LEU A 671 0.56 -68.65 -1.25
CA LEU A 671 0.47 -67.47 -2.09
C LEU A 671 1.64 -67.44 -3.09
N PRO A 672 1.42 -67.03 -4.35
CA PRO A 672 2.48 -66.95 -5.34
C PRO A 672 3.62 -66.03 -4.87
N PRO A 673 4.88 -66.32 -5.25
CA PRO A 673 6.01 -65.45 -4.93
C PRO A 673 5.84 -64.06 -5.57
N ARG A 674 6.47 -63.04 -4.96
CA ARG A 674 6.59 -61.70 -5.57
C ARG A 674 7.18 -61.84 -6.98
N VAL A 675 6.52 -61.21 -7.95
CA VAL A 675 7.18 -60.74 -9.18
C VAL A 675 7.84 -59.41 -8.85
#